data_AF-A0A9D1VBN4-F1
#
_entry.id   AF-A0A9D1VBN4-F1
#
_cell.length_a   1.000
_cell.length_b   1.000
_cell.length_c   1.000
_cell.angle_alpha   90.00
_cell.angle_beta   90.00
_cell.angle_gamma   90.00
#
_symmetry.space_group_name_H-M   'P 1'
#
loop_
_entity.id
_entity.type
_entity.pdbx_description
1 polymer ?
#
loop_
_entity_poly.entity_id
_entity_poly.type
_entity_poly.pdbx_seq_one_letter_code
_entity_poly.pdbx_strand_id
1 'polypeptide(L)'
;MDLFEYARQAAPAEEGREMTHEAYVELCERIRRNNELYYAQAQPEISDAEYDALYRKLEHAEDAHPEWVTPDSPTQRVGNDLTEGFAKVSHPLPMQSIDDIFEHKPEQGESDAELTAFYRGLCEAMHEAAPLAVVEPKIDGCAVTLMYRRGRLRYAATRGDGRTGDDITANVKTIAAIPTRLPEGAPEVLEVRGEIFMRSADFEELNRLRDEEGLPAFANPRNATAGTIKLLDAREVARRPLSFLAHGLGLYEGEPLRTADDFEALLRRMGIPVNTPMIRVHSLDELRAAVRAINELRPQLGFATDGAVIKLYDFAAREALGSTAKAPRWAAAFKYLPEQKPTRLRAITVQVGRTGVLTPVAELEPVRLSGTMVSRATLHNQDEIERKDIRIGDTLLMEKSGEIIPAVVKVLTEFRPEGALPYSLYEAVGGVCPSCGAPISQVEGQVAWRCTSFDCPAQAVMRTTYFCRRENLDVEAVGETVAEALVRRGLVSSPIDLFELGEEDLASLNLGTDEEPRRFGVKNARRVLAALERARQLPLSRWLGALGIPGVGSVTAQVISRSHRDLAQLADSPLLERLLRIQEMIRELQQINPNSSKNALHSREARDAAASPEERLRMEAENREHKASMMQRAQQLEEAIMAEAGELDAAQGFRVSKGSQSGFQLALENPIGHVATLYTASFFRSEAGRRLLDKMGALGICPVSDSYGAGKAAGPLEGMSVAITGTLSRPRAVFAKMIADAGGKAASAITKNTNYLLTGEGGGSKREKAAKLGVPTLTEAEFLRLLEAEPSPAEESAAEQQTNTEKPEEP
;
A
#
# COMPACT_ATOMS: atom_id res chain seq x y z
N MET A 1 36.03 17.14 -25.98
CA MET A 1 35.06 16.05 -25.85
C MET A 1 33.73 16.70 -25.58
N ASP A 2 32.84 16.58 -26.56
CA ASP A 2 31.60 17.33 -26.69
C ASP A 2 30.52 16.74 -25.76
N LEU A 3 29.91 17.59 -24.92
CA LEU A 3 28.88 17.21 -23.95
C LEU A 3 27.51 16.91 -24.62
N PHE A 4 27.41 16.99 -25.94
CA PHE A 4 26.21 16.70 -26.71
C PHE A 4 26.08 15.24 -27.20
N GLU A 5 27.08 14.37 -26.95
CA GLU A 5 26.99 12.95 -27.35
C GLU A 5 26.31 12.05 -26.31
N TYR A 6 26.33 12.39 -25.02
CA TYR A 6 25.72 11.53 -23.98
C TYR A 6 24.19 11.69 -23.85
N ALA A 7 23.63 12.80 -24.37
CA ALA A 7 22.20 13.09 -24.33
C ALA A 7 21.43 12.64 -25.59
N ARG A 8 22.10 11.98 -26.55
CA ARG A 8 21.46 11.40 -27.75
C ARG A 8 21.09 9.92 -27.62
N GLN A 9 21.41 9.28 -26.49
CA GLN A 9 21.04 7.89 -26.19
C GLN A 9 20.07 7.84 -25.01
N ALA A 10 18.83 8.25 -25.28
CA ALA A 10 17.62 7.82 -24.59
C ALA A 10 16.43 8.46 -25.32
N ALA A 11 16.23 8.08 -26.58
CA ALA A 11 14.96 8.31 -27.23
C ALA A 11 13.92 7.37 -26.60
N PRO A 12 12.65 7.79 -26.37
CA PRO A 12 11.59 6.90 -25.88
C PRO A 12 11.28 5.71 -26.82
N ALA A 13 11.86 5.69 -28.01
CA ALA A 13 11.80 4.57 -28.96
C ALA A 13 12.81 3.44 -28.69
N GLU A 14 13.86 3.65 -27.87
CA GLU A 14 14.83 2.60 -27.53
C GLU A 14 14.39 1.75 -26.32
N GLU A 15 13.63 2.32 -25.37
CA GLU A 15 13.19 1.59 -24.16
C GLU A 15 12.26 0.39 -24.45
N GLY A 16 11.52 0.41 -25.56
CA GLY A 16 10.67 -0.71 -25.98
C GLY A 16 11.45 -1.90 -26.55
N ARG A 17 12.63 -1.67 -27.15
CA ARG A 17 13.46 -2.68 -27.82
C ARG A 17 14.43 -3.41 -26.90
N GLU A 18 14.79 -2.83 -25.76
CA GLU A 18 15.70 -3.44 -24.77
C GLU A 18 14.96 -4.09 -23.58
N MET A 19 13.62 -4.06 -23.58
CA MET A 19 12.81 -4.58 -22.48
C MET A 19 12.81 -6.10 -22.47
N THR A 20 13.08 -6.72 -21.33
CA THR A 20 13.01 -8.19 -21.19
C THR A 20 11.55 -8.63 -21.04
N HIS A 21 11.24 -9.87 -21.45
CA HIS A 21 9.91 -10.45 -21.28
C HIS A 21 9.46 -10.48 -19.79
N GLU A 22 10.38 -10.67 -18.84
CA GLU A 22 10.09 -10.58 -17.40
C GLU A 22 9.64 -9.17 -16.98
N ALA A 23 10.33 -8.12 -17.47
CA ALA A 23 9.96 -6.74 -17.21
C ALA A 23 8.61 -6.35 -17.87
N TYR A 24 8.30 -6.92 -19.04
CA TYR A 24 6.99 -6.77 -19.69
C TYR A 24 5.85 -7.38 -18.84
N VAL A 25 6.06 -8.57 -18.27
CA VAL A 25 5.06 -9.20 -17.38
C VAL A 25 4.84 -8.38 -16.11
N GLU A 26 5.91 -7.88 -15.49
CA GLU A 26 5.83 -7.02 -14.31
C GLU A 26 5.11 -5.69 -14.60
N LEU A 27 5.38 -5.08 -15.76
CA LEU A 27 4.69 -3.87 -16.23
C LEU A 27 3.18 -4.12 -16.41
N CYS A 28 2.81 -5.25 -17.02
CA CYS A 28 1.42 -5.67 -17.16
C CYS A 28 0.73 -5.84 -15.79
N GLU A 29 1.37 -6.51 -14.83
CA GLU A 29 0.82 -6.70 -13.48
C GLU A 29 0.65 -5.38 -12.72
N ARG A 30 1.64 -4.49 -12.81
CA ARG A 30 1.58 -3.16 -12.21
C ARG A 30 0.44 -2.33 -12.77
N ILE A 31 0.23 -2.34 -14.09
CA ILE A 31 -0.90 -1.64 -14.74
C ILE A 31 -2.24 -2.27 -14.31
N ARG A 32 -2.34 -3.60 -14.21
CA ARG A 32 -3.57 -4.26 -13.72
C ARG A 32 -3.92 -3.86 -12.29
N ARG A 33 -2.95 -3.87 -11.37
CA ARG A 33 -3.14 -3.42 -9.98
C ARG A 33 -3.64 -1.97 -9.93
N ASN A 34 -3.03 -1.08 -10.72
CA ASN A 34 -3.47 0.31 -10.77
C ASN A 34 -4.86 0.46 -11.40
N ASN A 35 -5.21 -0.35 -12.41
CA ASN A 35 -6.57 -0.39 -12.95
C ASN A 35 -7.60 -0.86 -11.92
N GLU A 36 -7.30 -1.87 -11.10
CA GLU A 36 -8.18 -2.30 -10.02
C GLU A 36 -8.38 -1.19 -8.98
N LEU A 37 -7.30 -0.54 -8.55
CA LEU A 37 -7.35 0.58 -7.61
C LEU A 37 -8.14 1.78 -8.16
N TYR A 38 -7.97 2.07 -9.45
CA TYR A 38 -8.63 3.17 -10.14
C TYR A 38 -10.13 2.90 -10.41
N TYR A 39 -10.47 1.76 -11.03
CA TYR A 39 -11.83 1.46 -11.49
C TYR A 39 -12.72 0.78 -10.43
N ALA A 40 -12.17 -0.12 -9.62
CA ALA A 40 -12.96 -0.86 -8.63
C ALA A 40 -12.99 -0.16 -7.28
N GLN A 41 -11.87 0.43 -6.85
CA GLN A 41 -11.73 1.01 -5.50
C GLN A 41 -11.82 2.54 -5.45
N ALA A 42 -11.77 3.23 -6.61
CA ALA A 42 -11.72 4.69 -6.71
C ALA A 42 -10.64 5.33 -5.82
N GLN A 43 -9.53 4.63 -5.62
CA GLN A 43 -8.39 5.02 -4.78
C GLN A 43 -7.06 4.76 -5.51
N PRO A 44 -6.72 5.57 -6.54
CA PRO A 44 -5.48 5.38 -7.27
C PRO A 44 -4.23 5.60 -6.39
N GLU A 45 -3.23 4.72 -6.54
CA GLU A 45 -1.92 4.85 -5.88
C GLU A 45 -0.96 5.76 -6.67
N ILE A 46 -1.16 5.86 -7.99
CA ILE A 46 -0.36 6.69 -8.90
C ILE A 46 -1.25 7.71 -9.61
N SER A 47 -0.67 8.81 -10.06
CA SER A 47 -1.39 9.81 -10.85
C SER A 47 -1.75 9.31 -12.26
N ASP A 48 -2.75 9.91 -12.88
CA ASP A 48 -3.17 9.58 -14.25
C ASP A 48 -2.03 9.77 -15.26
N ALA A 49 -1.16 10.77 -15.05
CA ALA A 49 0.02 10.99 -15.89
C ALA A 49 1.07 9.87 -15.75
N GLU A 50 1.28 9.37 -14.53
CA GLU A 50 2.17 8.23 -14.28
C GLU A 50 1.57 6.93 -14.85
N TYR A 51 0.26 6.74 -14.72
CA TYR A 51 -0.45 5.63 -15.34
C TYR A 51 -0.32 5.67 -16.86
N ASP A 52 -0.57 6.82 -17.49
CA ASP A 52 -0.43 7.02 -18.93
C ASP A 52 1.01 6.75 -19.40
N ALA A 53 2.02 7.17 -18.63
CA ALA A 53 3.42 6.88 -18.94
C ALA A 53 3.75 5.39 -18.89
N LEU A 54 3.27 4.67 -17.87
CA LEU A 54 3.42 3.21 -17.78
C LEU A 54 2.70 2.52 -18.94
N TYR A 55 1.52 3.01 -19.29
CA TYR A 55 0.68 2.45 -20.33
C TYR A 55 1.29 2.65 -21.72
N ARG A 56 1.84 3.84 -22.03
CA ARG A 56 2.61 4.05 -23.27
C ARG A 56 3.84 3.16 -23.36
N LYS A 57 4.54 2.95 -22.24
CA LYS A 57 5.68 2.05 -22.19
C LYS A 57 5.27 0.62 -22.56
N LEU A 58 4.08 0.19 -22.15
CA LEU A 58 3.50 -1.09 -22.53
C LEU A 58 3.14 -1.14 -24.02
N GLU A 59 2.49 -0.11 -24.57
CA GLU A 59 2.15 -0.04 -26.01
C GLU A 59 3.41 -0.09 -26.88
N HIS A 60 4.44 0.69 -26.56
CA HIS A 60 5.71 0.64 -27.27
C HIS A 60 6.39 -0.74 -27.18
N ALA A 61 6.24 -1.45 -26.05
CA ALA A 61 6.75 -2.81 -25.89
C ALA A 61 6.05 -3.78 -26.84
N GLU A 62 4.73 -3.70 -26.91
CA GLU A 62 3.90 -4.59 -27.74
C GLU A 62 4.05 -4.30 -29.23
N ASP A 63 4.23 -3.05 -29.61
CA ASP A 63 4.54 -2.66 -30.99
C ASP A 63 5.93 -3.17 -31.43
N ALA A 64 6.91 -3.14 -30.52
CA ALA A 64 8.26 -3.64 -30.78
C ALA A 64 8.34 -5.17 -30.77
N HIS A 65 7.52 -5.84 -29.95
CA HIS A 65 7.46 -7.30 -29.78
C HIS A 65 6.02 -7.82 -29.89
N PRO A 66 5.44 -7.87 -31.10
CA PRO A 66 4.07 -8.34 -31.30
C PRO A 66 3.82 -9.78 -30.82
N GLU A 67 4.87 -10.60 -30.72
CA GLU A 67 4.82 -11.97 -30.22
C GLU A 67 4.54 -12.10 -28.71
N TRP A 68 4.67 -11.01 -27.93
CA TRP A 68 4.41 -11.00 -26.48
C TRP A 68 2.96 -10.63 -26.14
N VAL A 69 2.21 -10.13 -27.11
CA VAL A 69 0.82 -9.70 -26.89
C VAL A 69 -0.05 -10.90 -26.54
N THR A 70 -0.67 -10.84 -25.37
CA THR A 70 -1.62 -11.87 -24.91
C THR A 70 -3.04 -11.29 -24.85
N PRO A 71 -4.10 -12.13 -24.97
CA PRO A 71 -5.48 -11.70 -24.76
C PRO A 71 -5.75 -11.11 -23.37
N ASP A 72 -4.84 -11.31 -22.42
CA ASP A 72 -4.92 -10.88 -21.03
C ASP A 72 -4.08 -9.63 -20.75
N SER A 73 -3.43 -9.07 -21.78
CA SER A 73 -2.70 -7.81 -21.68
C SER A 73 -3.66 -6.63 -21.37
N PRO A 74 -3.26 -5.67 -20.53
CA PRO A 74 -4.00 -4.42 -20.32
C PRO A 74 -4.33 -3.66 -21.62
N THR A 75 -3.57 -3.82 -22.69
CA THR A 75 -3.83 -3.18 -23.99
C THR A 75 -4.99 -3.82 -24.76
N GLN A 76 -5.27 -5.09 -24.49
CA GLN A 76 -6.32 -5.85 -25.15
C GLN A 76 -7.64 -5.86 -24.38
N ARG A 77 -7.68 -5.23 -23.20
CA ARG A 77 -8.84 -5.24 -22.29
C ARG A 77 -9.29 -3.83 -21.92
N VAL A 78 -10.59 -3.69 -21.69
CA VAL A 78 -11.18 -2.50 -21.08
C VAL A 78 -11.11 -2.68 -19.56
N GLY A 79 -10.79 -1.61 -18.81
CA GLY A 79 -10.71 -1.66 -17.34
C GLY A 79 -12.01 -2.18 -16.72
N ASN A 80 -11.95 -2.85 -15.57
CA ASN A 80 -13.09 -3.48 -14.91
C ASN A 80 -13.53 -2.66 -13.69
N ASP A 81 -14.71 -2.06 -13.76
CA ASP A 81 -15.29 -1.24 -12.68
C ASP A 81 -16.38 -1.96 -11.86
N LEU A 82 -16.56 -3.27 -12.04
CA LEU A 82 -17.64 -4.02 -11.40
C LEU A 82 -17.51 -4.07 -9.86
N THR A 83 -18.61 -3.79 -9.16
CA THR A 83 -18.67 -3.71 -7.69
C THR A 83 -19.47 -4.87 -7.10
N GLU A 84 -19.04 -5.45 -5.97
CA GLU A 84 -19.84 -6.45 -5.26
C GLU A 84 -21.12 -5.81 -4.66
N GLY A 85 -22.25 -6.51 -4.76
CA GLY A 85 -23.55 -6.05 -4.23
C GLY A 85 -24.50 -5.40 -5.24
N PHE A 86 -24.01 -5.02 -6.43
CA PHE A 86 -24.87 -4.58 -7.54
C PHE A 86 -25.26 -5.75 -8.46
N ALA A 87 -26.49 -5.72 -8.96
CA ALA A 87 -26.90 -6.60 -10.06
C ALA A 87 -26.09 -6.25 -11.33
N LYS A 88 -25.88 -7.23 -12.21
CA LYS A 88 -25.05 -7.08 -13.41
C LYS A 88 -25.93 -7.03 -14.65
N VAL A 89 -25.61 -6.14 -15.59
CA VAL A 89 -26.32 -5.99 -16.86
C VAL A 89 -25.34 -6.16 -18.01
N SER A 90 -25.67 -7.03 -18.96
CA SER A 90 -24.88 -7.16 -20.19
C SER A 90 -25.26 -6.07 -21.18
N HIS A 91 -24.26 -5.41 -21.74
CA HIS A 91 -24.43 -4.38 -22.75
C HIS A 91 -24.72 -5.01 -24.11
N PRO A 92 -25.79 -4.61 -24.83
CA PRO A 92 -26.11 -5.17 -26.14
C PRO A 92 -25.00 -4.95 -27.17
N LEU A 93 -24.38 -3.77 -27.13
CA LEU A 93 -23.17 -3.44 -27.85
C LEU A 93 -22.06 -3.17 -26.82
N PRO A 94 -20.80 -3.60 -27.03
CA PRO A 94 -19.72 -3.32 -26.10
C PRO A 94 -19.52 -1.81 -25.86
N MET A 95 -19.28 -1.42 -24.61
CA MET A 95 -18.78 -0.09 -24.22
C MET A 95 -17.26 -0.11 -24.21
N GLN A 96 -16.67 0.50 -25.24
CA GLN A 96 -15.22 0.55 -25.45
C GLN A 96 -14.58 1.75 -24.73
N SER A 97 -13.26 1.69 -24.57
CA SER A 97 -12.46 2.88 -24.28
C SER A 97 -12.27 3.71 -25.55
N ILE A 98 -11.64 4.87 -25.43
CA ILE A 98 -11.09 5.62 -26.54
C ILE A 98 -9.57 5.58 -26.40
N ASP A 99 -8.84 5.54 -27.52
CA ASP A 99 -7.38 5.63 -27.52
C ASP A 99 -6.94 7.07 -27.26
N ASP A 100 -5.93 7.22 -26.40
CA ASP A 100 -5.41 8.53 -26.02
C ASP A 100 -4.32 8.96 -27.00
N ILE A 101 -4.38 10.22 -27.42
CA ILE A 101 -3.32 10.92 -28.12
C ILE A 101 -2.96 12.17 -27.31
N PHE A 102 -1.71 12.58 -27.35
CA PHE A 102 -1.19 13.55 -26.40
C PHE A 102 -0.53 14.74 -27.05
N GLU A 103 -0.65 15.88 -26.39
CA GLU A 103 0.13 17.06 -26.68
C GLU A 103 1.59 16.86 -26.23
N HIS A 104 2.54 17.11 -27.14
CA HIS A 104 3.97 17.00 -26.86
C HIS A 104 4.54 18.29 -26.29
N LYS A 105 5.55 18.13 -25.41
CA LYS A 105 6.39 19.25 -24.97
C LYS A 105 7.26 19.76 -26.12
N PRO A 106 7.66 21.04 -26.13
CA PRO A 106 8.50 21.62 -27.19
C PRO A 106 9.81 20.86 -27.44
N GLU A 107 10.36 20.23 -26.41
CA GLU A 107 11.58 19.42 -26.45
C GLU A 107 11.41 18.04 -27.12
N GLN A 108 10.16 17.59 -27.34
CA GLN A 108 9.83 16.28 -27.91
C GLN A 108 9.43 16.33 -29.39
N GLY A 109 9.34 17.52 -30.00
CA GLY A 109 8.97 17.72 -31.40
C GLY A 109 7.81 18.69 -31.59
N GLU A 110 7.06 18.50 -32.68
CA GLU A 110 5.82 19.27 -32.92
C GLU A 110 4.76 18.91 -31.87
N SER A 111 4.21 19.94 -31.22
CA SER A 111 3.29 19.80 -30.08
C SER A 111 2.05 18.93 -30.41
N ASP A 112 1.61 18.90 -31.66
CA ASP A 112 0.43 18.19 -32.14
C ASP A 112 0.76 17.05 -33.11
N ALA A 113 1.97 16.47 -33.02
CA ALA A 113 2.41 15.40 -33.91
C ALA A 113 1.47 14.17 -33.89
N GLU A 114 1.07 13.70 -32.70
CA GLU A 114 0.12 12.58 -32.56
C GLU A 114 -1.28 12.91 -33.13
N LEU A 115 -1.76 14.15 -32.96
CA LEU A 115 -3.02 14.62 -33.56
C LEU A 115 -2.96 14.58 -35.09
N THR A 116 -1.84 15.03 -35.65
CA THR A 116 -1.60 15.03 -37.09
C THR A 116 -1.52 13.60 -37.63
N ALA A 117 -0.83 12.69 -36.92
CA ALA A 117 -0.73 11.28 -37.30
C ALA A 117 -2.11 10.60 -37.30
N PHE A 118 -2.91 10.81 -36.25
CA PHE A 118 -4.26 10.26 -36.16
C PHE A 118 -5.14 10.73 -37.32
N TYR A 119 -5.18 12.04 -37.61
CA TYR A 119 -6.01 12.56 -38.70
C TYR A 119 -5.56 12.04 -40.08
N ARG A 120 -4.25 11.93 -40.33
CA ARG A 120 -3.74 11.32 -41.57
C ARG A 120 -4.13 9.84 -41.68
N GLY A 121 -4.09 9.11 -40.58
CA GLY A 121 -4.58 7.72 -40.53
C GLY A 121 -6.06 7.60 -40.90
N LEU A 122 -6.89 8.56 -40.47
CA LEU A 122 -8.29 8.62 -40.89
C LEU A 122 -8.44 8.90 -42.39
N CYS A 123 -7.66 9.84 -42.95
CA CYS A 123 -7.64 10.13 -44.39
C CYS A 123 -7.32 8.87 -45.21
N GLU A 124 -6.27 8.14 -44.81
CA GLU A 124 -5.84 6.92 -45.49
C GLU A 124 -6.89 5.81 -45.40
N ALA A 125 -7.43 5.55 -44.21
CA ALA A 125 -8.45 4.52 -44.00
C ALA A 125 -9.73 4.80 -44.80
N MET A 126 -10.15 6.06 -44.86
CA MET A 126 -11.35 6.49 -45.61
C MET A 126 -11.11 6.63 -47.11
N HIS A 127 -9.86 6.65 -47.56
CA HIS A 127 -9.50 7.03 -48.93
C HIS A 127 -10.02 8.43 -49.30
N GLU A 128 -10.05 9.34 -48.32
CA GLU A 128 -10.54 10.72 -48.45
C GLU A 128 -9.46 11.70 -48.01
N ALA A 129 -9.28 12.80 -48.76
CA ALA A 129 -8.24 13.78 -48.43
C ALA A 129 -8.55 14.55 -47.13
N ALA A 130 -9.82 14.70 -46.78
CA ALA A 130 -10.26 15.48 -45.63
C ALA A 130 -11.60 14.96 -45.09
N PRO A 131 -11.59 13.86 -44.32
CA PRO A 131 -12.81 13.32 -43.74
C PRO A 131 -13.39 14.29 -42.70
N LEU A 132 -14.72 14.45 -42.71
CA LEU A 132 -15.39 15.30 -41.72
C LEU A 132 -15.28 14.65 -40.33
N ALA A 133 -14.85 15.45 -39.36
CA ALA A 133 -14.79 15.04 -37.97
C ALA A 133 -15.50 16.04 -37.07
N VAL A 134 -15.72 15.62 -35.84
CA VAL A 134 -16.35 16.41 -34.79
C VAL A 134 -15.51 16.35 -33.53
N VAL A 135 -15.32 17.52 -32.90
CA VAL A 135 -14.54 17.69 -31.68
C VAL A 135 -15.46 18.14 -30.56
N GLU A 136 -15.41 17.44 -29.44
CA GLU A 136 -16.22 17.71 -28.24
C GLU A 136 -15.34 17.70 -26.98
N PRO A 137 -15.74 18.36 -25.88
CA PRO A 137 -15.02 18.27 -24.61
C PRO A 137 -15.01 16.82 -24.08
N LYS A 138 -13.85 16.37 -23.59
CA LYS A 138 -13.74 15.08 -22.88
C LYS A 138 -14.14 15.28 -21.42
N ILE A 139 -15.33 14.81 -21.07
CA ILE A 139 -15.89 14.95 -19.72
C ILE A 139 -15.15 14.01 -18.77
N ASP A 140 -14.71 14.53 -17.63
CA ASP A 140 -14.08 13.71 -16.60
C ASP A 140 -15.12 13.26 -15.55
N GLY A 141 -15.65 12.05 -15.71
CA GLY A 141 -16.70 11.51 -14.86
C GLY A 141 -16.75 9.98 -14.82
N CYS A 142 -17.97 9.44 -14.79
CA CYS A 142 -18.24 8.01 -14.83
C CYS A 142 -19.13 7.65 -16.03
N ALA A 143 -18.59 6.82 -16.93
CA ALA A 143 -19.28 6.35 -18.12
C ALA A 143 -20.48 5.46 -17.79
N VAL A 144 -21.62 5.79 -18.39
CA VAL A 144 -22.87 5.05 -18.22
C VAL A 144 -23.61 4.85 -19.53
N THR A 145 -24.45 3.81 -19.55
CA THR A 145 -25.45 3.59 -20.59
C THR A 145 -26.85 3.74 -20.01
N LEU A 146 -27.74 4.40 -20.76
CA LEU A 146 -29.15 4.59 -20.46
C LEU A 146 -29.98 3.87 -21.53
N MET A 147 -30.61 2.76 -21.16
CA MET A 147 -31.46 1.99 -22.07
C MET A 147 -32.91 2.44 -21.96
N TYR A 148 -33.43 3.08 -23.00
CA TYR A 148 -34.84 3.41 -23.13
C TYR A 148 -35.54 2.40 -24.02
N ARG A 149 -36.71 1.93 -23.59
CA ARG A 149 -37.63 1.15 -24.43
C ARG A 149 -39.00 1.77 -24.41
N ARG A 150 -39.56 2.02 -25.59
CA ARG A 150 -40.87 2.66 -25.79
C ARG A 150 -41.01 3.93 -24.94
N GLY A 151 -39.98 4.77 -24.99
CA GLY A 151 -39.91 6.04 -24.26
C GLY A 151 -39.77 5.95 -22.74
N ARG A 152 -39.47 4.78 -22.15
CA ARG A 152 -39.25 4.64 -20.69
C ARG A 152 -37.85 4.14 -20.40
N LEU A 153 -37.18 4.71 -19.38
CA LEU A 153 -35.89 4.23 -18.90
C LEU A 153 -36.07 2.81 -18.33
N ARG A 154 -35.55 1.82 -19.05
CA ARG A 154 -35.63 0.40 -18.71
C ARG A 154 -34.58 0.02 -17.68
N TYR A 155 -33.33 0.38 -17.94
CA TYR A 155 -32.21 0.25 -17.00
C TYR A 155 -31.14 1.30 -17.31
N ALA A 156 -30.25 1.53 -16.35
CA ALA A 156 -29.00 2.22 -16.54
C ALA A 156 -27.86 1.39 -15.95
N ALA A 157 -26.71 1.35 -16.61
CA ALA A 157 -25.57 0.55 -16.18
C ALA A 157 -24.24 1.29 -16.32
N THR A 158 -23.26 0.98 -15.46
CA THR A 158 -21.87 1.44 -15.60
C THR A 158 -21.20 0.77 -16.80
N ARG A 159 -19.99 1.22 -17.17
CA ARG A 159 -19.20 0.55 -18.20
C ARG A 159 -18.82 -0.89 -17.79
N GLY A 160 -18.41 -1.10 -16.54
CA GLY A 160 -17.91 -2.39 -16.06
C GLY A 160 -16.70 -2.83 -16.85
N ASP A 161 -16.68 -4.08 -17.33
CA ASP A 161 -15.62 -4.63 -18.18
C ASP A 161 -15.79 -4.29 -19.68
N GLY A 162 -16.74 -3.41 -20.00
CA GLY A 162 -17.11 -3.05 -21.36
C GLY A 162 -18.14 -3.98 -22.01
N ARG A 163 -18.37 -5.18 -21.48
CA ARG A 163 -19.46 -6.10 -21.92
C ARG A 163 -20.56 -6.24 -20.89
N THR A 164 -20.22 -6.08 -19.63
CA THR A 164 -21.11 -6.18 -18.47
C THR A 164 -20.84 -5.01 -17.55
N GLY A 165 -21.89 -4.33 -17.09
CA GLY A 165 -21.84 -3.22 -16.13
C GLY A 165 -22.66 -3.48 -14.87
N ASP A 166 -22.48 -2.62 -13.87
CA ASP A 166 -23.30 -2.59 -12.65
C ASP A 166 -24.64 -1.92 -12.94
N ASP A 167 -25.76 -2.55 -12.53
CA ASP A 167 -27.10 -1.96 -12.61
C ASP A 167 -27.25 -0.81 -11.60
N ILE A 168 -27.13 0.41 -12.09
CA ILE A 168 -27.25 1.64 -11.32
C ILE A 168 -28.59 2.35 -11.58
N THR A 169 -29.61 1.62 -12.05
CA THR A 169 -30.91 2.21 -12.44
C THR A 169 -31.58 2.98 -11.30
N ALA A 170 -31.49 2.49 -10.06
CA ALA A 170 -32.07 3.16 -8.90
C ALA A 170 -31.38 4.51 -8.63
N ASN A 171 -30.06 4.54 -8.76
CA ASN A 171 -29.22 5.71 -8.51
C ASN A 171 -29.39 6.75 -9.63
N VAL A 172 -29.40 6.30 -10.89
CA VAL A 172 -29.60 7.18 -12.05
C VAL A 172 -30.95 7.89 -12.02
N LYS A 173 -32.00 7.25 -11.48
CA LYS A 173 -33.33 7.88 -11.34
C LYS A 173 -33.36 9.07 -10.38
N THR A 174 -32.34 9.26 -9.55
CA THR A 174 -32.24 10.41 -8.65
C THR A 174 -31.59 11.63 -9.31
N ILE A 175 -31.01 11.46 -10.51
CA ILE A 175 -30.33 12.52 -11.24
C ILE A 175 -31.35 13.31 -12.05
N ALA A 176 -31.62 14.55 -11.64
CA ALA A 176 -32.65 15.39 -12.26
C ALA A 176 -32.41 15.66 -13.75
N ALA A 177 -31.16 15.66 -14.20
CA ALA A 177 -30.78 15.86 -15.59
C ALA A 177 -31.18 14.71 -16.52
N ILE A 178 -31.50 13.52 -15.98
CA ILE A 178 -31.80 12.32 -16.77
C ILE A 178 -33.32 12.10 -16.81
N PRO A 179 -33.96 12.18 -18.00
CA PRO A 179 -35.39 11.96 -18.11
C PRO A 179 -35.74 10.48 -17.87
N THR A 180 -36.65 10.19 -16.93
CA THR A 180 -37.12 8.80 -16.74
C THR A 180 -38.15 8.36 -17.78
N ARG A 181 -38.77 9.34 -18.46
CA ARG A 181 -39.69 9.16 -19.60
C ARG A 181 -39.34 10.15 -20.69
N LEU A 182 -39.28 9.66 -21.92
CA LEU A 182 -39.06 10.46 -23.12
C LEU A 182 -40.41 10.95 -23.67
N PRO A 183 -40.43 12.07 -24.42
CA PRO A 183 -41.62 12.60 -25.06
C PRO A 183 -42.20 11.67 -26.14
N GLU A 184 -43.41 11.99 -26.63
CA GLU A 184 -44.02 11.27 -27.76
C GLU A 184 -43.13 11.32 -29.01
N GLY A 185 -43.11 10.24 -29.79
CA GLY A 185 -42.19 10.07 -30.92
C GLY A 185 -40.80 9.53 -30.53
N ALA A 186 -40.64 9.04 -29.29
CA ALA A 186 -39.44 8.31 -28.90
C ALA A 186 -39.29 6.99 -29.70
N PRO A 187 -38.06 6.62 -30.10
CA PRO A 187 -37.76 5.34 -30.75
C PRO A 187 -38.21 4.13 -29.90
N GLU A 188 -38.40 2.97 -30.55
CA GLU A 188 -38.76 1.74 -29.82
C GLU A 188 -37.64 1.32 -28.86
N VAL A 189 -36.39 1.41 -29.33
CA VAL A 189 -35.18 1.21 -28.54
C VAL A 189 -34.23 2.37 -28.75
N LEU A 190 -33.77 2.97 -27.66
CA LEU A 190 -32.74 4.00 -27.67
C LEU A 190 -31.79 3.77 -26.49
N GLU A 191 -30.57 3.33 -26.78
CA GLU A 191 -29.46 3.29 -25.84
C GLU A 191 -28.61 4.55 -26.00
N VAL A 192 -28.55 5.36 -24.95
CA VAL A 192 -27.71 6.57 -24.90
C VAL A 192 -26.54 6.34 -23.98
N ARG A 193 -25.34 6.63 -24.49
CA ARG A 193 -24.09 6.60 -23.72
C ARG A 193 -23.68 8.02 -23.38
N GLY A 194 -23.24 8.19 -22.15
CA GLY A 194 -22.83 9.49 -21.64
C GLY A 194 -22.00 9.36 -20.39
N GLU A 195 -21.62 10.52 -19.87
CA GLU A 195 -20.85 10.62 -18.65
C GLU A 195 -21.74 11.23 -17.55
N ILE A 196 -21.79 10.56 -16.40
CA ILE A 196 -22.28 11.19 -15.16
C ILE A 196 -21.09 11.90 -14.54
N PHE A 197 -21.28 13.15 -14.12
CA PHE A 197 -20.23 13.97 -13.51
C PHE A 197 -20.82 14.89 -12.46
N MET A 198 -19.94 15.50 -11.66
CA MET A 198 -20.26 16.55 -10.73
C MET A 198 -19.75 17.88 -11.28
N ARG A 199 -20.57 18.94 -11.20
CA ARG A 199 -20.14 20.28 -11.63
C ARG A 199 -19.05 20.79 -10.69
N SER A 200 -18.16 21.63 -11.19
CA SER A 200 -17.01 22.10 -10.39
C SER A 200 -17.47 22.84 -9.13
N ALA A 201 -18.47 23.71 -9.24
CA ALA A 201 -19.03 24.44 -8.09
C ALA A 201 -19.71 23.51 -7.08
N ASP A 202 -20.44 22.51 -7.58
CA ASP A 202 -21.14 21.51 -6.76
C ASP A 202 -20.14 20.61 -5.99
N PHE A 203 -19.01 20.29 -6.61
CA PHE A 203 -17.92 19.54 -6.00
C PHE A 203 -17.21 20.33 -4.90
N GLU A 204 -16.90 21.61 -5.16
CA GLU A 204 -16.32 22.51 -4.15
C GLU A 204 -17.22 22.62 -2.93
N GLU A 205 -18.53 22.78 -3.14
CA GLU A 205 -19.51 22.83 -2.06
C GLU A 205 -19.62 21.52 -1.30
N LEU A 206 -19.66 20.38 -2.00
CA LEU A 206 -19.66 19.06 -1.37
C LEU A 206 -18.42 18.86 -0.48
N ASN A 207 -17.25 19.25 -0.96
CA ASN A 207 -16.03 19.15 -0.17
C ASN A 207 -16.01 20.11 1.02
N ARG A 208 -16.56 21.32 0.88
CA ARG A 208 -16.74 22.25 2.00
C ARG A 208 -17.62 21.65 3.10
N LEU A 209 -18.77 21.08 2.73
CA LEU A 209 -19.67 20.41 3.67
C LEU A 209 -19.00 19.22 4.35
N ARG A 210 -18.22 18.43 3.61
CA ARG A 210 -17.47 17.29 4.16
C ARG A 210 -16.38 17.73 5.14
N ASP A 211 -15.69 18.83 4.85
CA ASP A 211 -14.69 19.41 5.75
C ASP A 211 -15.34 19.91 7.05
N GLU A 212 -16.51 20.54 6.95
CA GLU A 212 -17.34 20.94 8.10
C GLU A 212 -17.80 19.75 8.94
N GLU A 213 -18.09 18.62 8.30
CA GLU A 213 -18.43 17.33 8.95
C GLU A 213 -17.20 16.56 9.47
N GLY A 214 -15.98 17.05 9.23
CA GLY A 214 -14.73 16.38 9.60
C GLY A 214 -14.45 15.11 8.80
N LEU A 215 -15.10 14.93 7.65
CA LEU A 215 -14.89 13.81 6.73
C LEU A 215 -13.76 14.12 5.74
N PRO A 216 -13.01 13.10 5.27
CA PRO A 216 -12.01 13.32 4.23
C PRO A 216 -12.65 13.91 2.97
N ALA A 217 -12.07 15.01 2.48
CA ALA A 217 -12.46 15.60 1.19
C ALA A 217 -12.25 14.57 0.07
N PHE A 218 -13.13 14.59 -0.93
CA PHE A 218 -12.91 13.81 -2.14
C PHE A 218 -11.74 14.42 -2.91
N ALA A 219 -10.87 13.55 -3.44
CA ALA A 219 -9.70 13.97 -4.19
C ALA A 219 -10.10 14.79 -5.42
N ASN A 220 -11.06 14.30 -6.22
CA ASN A 220 -11.49 14.95 -7.46
C ASN A 220 -12.98 14.72 -7.78
N PRO A 221 -13.56 15.52 -8.71
CA PRO A 221 -14.95 15.37 -9.15
C PRO A 221 -15.26 13.98 -9.71
N ARG A 222 -14.32 13.35 -10.42
CA ARG A 222 -14.46 12.01 -11.00
C ARG A 222 -14.69 10.94 -9.93
N ASN A 223 -13.81 10.88 -8.94
CA ASN A 223 -13.84 9.94 -7.81
C ASN A 223 -15.04 10.21 -6.92
N ALA A 224 -15.38 11.48 -6.68
CA ALA A 224 -16.62 11.84 -6.00
C ALA A 224 -17.83 11.29 -6.76
N THR A 225 -17.86 11.43 -8.09
CA THR A 225 -18.94 10.94 -8.94
C THR A 225 -19.01 9.40 -8.94
N ALA A 226 -17.90 8.73 -9.24
CA ALA A 226 -17.81 7.27 -9.30
C ALA A 226 -18.14 6.63 -7.93
N GLY A 227 -17.61 7.18 -6.84
CA GLY A 227 -17.92 6.73 -5.49
C GLY A 227 -19.37 6.99 -5.09
N THR A 228 -19.97 8.08 -5.58
CA THR A 228 -21.39 8.38 -5.34
C THR A 228 -22.31 7.45 -6.10
N ILE A 229 -22.12 7.28 -7.41
CA ILE A 229 -23.04 6.51 -8.24
C ILE A 229 -23.04 5.02 -7.89
N LYS A 230 -21.99 4.54 -7.21
CA LYS A 230 -21.84 3.17 -6.71
C LYS A 230 -22.26 2.99 -5.24
N LEU A 231 -23.00 3.92 -4.65
CA LEU A 231 -23.62 3.71 -3.33
C LEU A 231 -24.85 2.79 -3.46
N LEU A 232 -24.97 1.82 -2.54
CA LEU A 232 -26.11 0.89 -2.52
C LEU A 232 -27.43 1.57 -2.17
N ASP A 233 -27.39 2.66 -1.38
CA ASP A 233 -28.58 3.45 -1.04
C ASP A 233 -28.74 4.64 -2.01
N ALA A 234 -29.74 4.56 -2.88
CA ALA A 234 -30.08 5.62 -3.82
C ALA A 234 -30.45 6.95 -3.14
N ARG A 235 -30.88 6.94 -1.87
CA ARG A 235 -31.18 8.17 -1.13
C ARG A 235 -29.93 8.99 -0.85
N GLU A 236 -28.80 8.33 -0.63
CA GLU A 236 -27.50 8.99 -0.46
C GLU A 236 -27.01 9.57 -1.79
N VAL A 237 -27.26 8.87 -2.91
CA VAL A 237 -27.00 9.40 -4.25
C VAL A 237 -27.83 10.65 -4.53
N ALA A 238 -29.12 10.65 -4.16
CA ALA A 238 -30.03 11.77 -4.36
C ALA A 238 -29.60 13.06 -3.62
N ARG A 239 -28.85 12.93 -2.53
CA ARG A 239 -28.32 14.06 -1.76
C ARG A 239 -27.13 14.73 -2.42
N ARG A 240 -26.50 14.07 -3.39
CA ARG A 240 -25.29 14.57 -4.05
C ARG A 240 -25.62 15.12 -5.44
N PRO A 241 -25.13 16.32 -5.79
CA PRO A 241 -25.45 17.00 -7.04
C PRO A 241 -24.73 16.36 -8.24
N LEU A 242 -25.30 15.29 -8.78
CA LEU A 242 -24.85 14.66 -10.01
C LEU A 242 -25.58 15.25 -11.23
N SER A 243 -24.87 15.31 -12.36
CA SER A 243 -25.38 15.72 -13.66
C SER A 243 -24.98 14.71 -14.73
N PHE A 244 -25.54 14.83 -15.92
CA PHE A 244 -25.29 13.92 -17.04
C PHE A 244 -25.19 14.68 -18.35
N LEU A 245 -24.30 14.22 -19.24
CA LEU A 245 -24.21 14.67 -20.63
C LEU A 245 -24.01 13.46 -21.54
N ALA A 246 -24.86 13.36 -22.57
CA ALA A 246 -24.77 12.32 -23.58
C ALA A 246 -23.72 12.66 -24.64
N HIS A 247 -22.93 11.65 -25.03
CA HIS A 247 -21.88 11.79 -26.04
C HIS A 247 -21.79 10.58 -27.00
N GLY A 248 -22.61 9.54 -26.82
CA GLY A 248 -22.53 8.33 -27.63
C GLY A 248 -23.87 7.64 -27.84
N LEU A 249 -23.97 6.91 -28.95
CA LEU A 249 -25.12 6.10 -29.32
C LEU A 249 -24.77 4.61 -29.09
N GLY A 250 -25.68 3.86 -28.48
CA GLY A 250 -25.62 2.40 -28.39
C GLY A 250 -26.62 1.73 -29.33
N LEU A 251 -27.28 0.67 -28.86
CA LEU A 251 -28.37 0.02 -29.61
C LEU A 251 -29.51 1.01 -29.90
N TYR A 252 -29.93 1.07 -31.16
CA TYR A 252 -30.93 2.01 -31.62
C TYR A 252 -31.87 1.37 -32.65
N GLU A 253 -33.17 1.51 -32.43
CA GLU A 253 -34.24 1.05 -33.32
C GLU A 253 -35.22 2.21 -33.56
N GLY A 254 -34.99 2.95 -34.65
CA GLY A 254 -35.76 4.14 -35.02
C GLY A 254 -35.41 4.63 -36.42
N GLU A 255 -35.75 5.88 -36.73
CA GLU A 255 -35.38 6.52 -38.01
C GLU A 255 -33.85 6.56 -38.18
N PRO A 256 -33.30 6.23 -39.37
CA PRO A 256 -31.85 6.17 -39.56
C PRO A 256 -31.14 7.48 -39.18
N LEU A 257 -30.19 7.40 -38.26
CA LEU A 257 -29.28 8.50 -37.92
C LEU A 257 -28.05 8.39 -38.81
N ARG A 258 -27.77 9.41 -39.63
CA ARG A 258 -26.65 9.39 -40.59
C ARG A 258 -25.43 10.09 -40.02
N THR A 259 -25.65 11.16 -39.28
CA THR A 259 -24.62 12.12 -38.86
C THR A 259 -24.65 12.40 -37.37
N ALA A 260 -23.55 12.95 -36.83
CA ALA A 260 -23.49 13.43 -35.44
C ALA A 260 -24.60 14.46 -35.13
N ASP A 261 -24.97 15.30 -36.11
CA ASP A 261 -26.06 16.26 -35.99
C ASP A 261 -27.43 15.59 -35.81
N ASP A 262 -27.70 14.51 -36.55
CA ASP A 262 -28.96 13.78 -36.42
C ASP A 262 -29.11 13.22 -35.00
N PHE A 263 -27.99 12.74 -34.44
CA PHE A 263 -27.95 12.24 -33.07
C PHE A 263 -28.15 13.36 -32.05
N GLU A 264 -27.47 14.50 -32.19
CA GLU A 264 -27.70 15.67 -31.34
C GLU A 264 -29.15 16.15 -31.41
N ALA A 265 -29.72 16.24 -32.62
CA ALA A 265 -31.11 16.65 -32.83
C ALA A 265 -32.09 15.67 -32.17
N LEU A 266 -31.82 14.36 -32.24
CA LEU A 266 -32.59 13.35 -31.52
C LEU A 266 -32.51 13.57 -30.01
N LEU A 267 -31.31 13.73 -29.44
CA LEU A 267 -31.14 13.94 -27.99
C LEU A 267 -31.88 15.20 -27.51
N ARG A 268 -31.75 16.32 -28.23
CA ARG A 268 -32.47 17.58 -27.94
C ARG A 268 -33.98 17.39 -28.00
N ARG A 269 -34.49 16.69 -29.04
CA ARG A 269 -35.92 16.37 -29.16
C ARG A 269 -36.42 15.47 -28.03
N MET A 270 -35.58 14.57 -27.54
CA MET A 270 -35.89 13.66 -26.43
C MET A 270 -35.72 14.30 -25.05
N GLY A 271 -35.19 15.53 -24.97
CA GLY A 271 -34.91 16.23 -23.70
C GLY A 271 -33.72 15.64 -22.94
N ILE A 272 -32.81 14.95 -23.63
CA ILE A 272 -31.59 14.39 -23.04
C ILE A 272 -30.46 15.43 -23.18
N PRO A 273 -29.77 15.81 -22.09
CA PRO A 273 -28.65 16.75 -22.16
C PRO A 273 -27.52 16.26 -23.07
N VAL A 274 -27.03 17.14 -23.94
CA VAL A 274 -26.01 16.82 -24.96
C VAL A 274 -24.67 17.43 -24.57
N ASN A 275 -23.58 16.69 -24.77
CA ASN A 275 -22.22 17.24 -24.63
C ASN A 275 -21.99 18.35 -25.67
N THR A 276 -21.72 19.57 -25.19
CA THR A 276 -21.52 20.75 -26.04
C THR A 276 -20.29 21.55 -25.56
N PRO A 277 -19.57 22.22 -26.46
CA PRO A 277 -19.83 22.36 -27.90
C PRO A 277 -19.46 21.12 -28.72
N MET A 278 -20.08 20.99 -29.89
CA MET A 278 -19.80 19.96 -30.88
C MET A 278 -19.26 20.65 -32.14
N ILE A 279 -17.93 20.79 -32.25
CA ILE A 279 -17.27 21.59 -33.30
C ILE A 279 -16.99 20.70 -34.51
N ARG A 280 -17.55 21.05 -35.66
CA ARG A 280 -17.32 20.34 -36.93
C ARG A 280 -16.02 20.83 -37.56
N VAL A 281 -15.25 19.90 -38.10
CA VAL A 281 -13.97 20.19 -38.73
C VAL A 281 -13.86 19.45 -40.06
N HIS A 282 -13.34 20.15 -41.08
CA HIS A 282 -13.23 19.69 -42.46
C HIS A 282 -11.78 19.62 -42.93
N SER A 283 -10.82 19.89 -42.05
CA SER A 283 -9.39 19.85 -42.37
C SER A 283 -8.56 19.66 -41.10
N LEU A 284 -7.28 19.31 -41.27
CA LEU A 284 -6.33 19.23 -40.16
C LEU A 284 -6.17 20.58 -39.45
N ASP A 285 -6.17 21.69 -40.19
CA ASP A 285 -6.01 23.03 -39.60
C ASP A 285 -7.26 23.44 -38.80
N GLU A 286 -8.46 23.08 -39.27
CA GLU A 286 -9.70 23.22 -38.50
C GLU A 286 -9.70 22.32 -37.26
N LEU A 287 -9.21 21.07 -37.37
CA LEU A 287 -9.07 20.16 -36.22
C LEU A 287 -8.14 20.75 -35.16
N ARG A 288 -6.98 21.27 -35.55
CA ARG A 288 -6.04 21.98 -34.68
C ARG A 288 -6.69 23.19 -34.01
N ALA A 289 -7.45 23.97 -34.78
CA ALA A 289 -8.15 25.14 -34.25
C ALA A 289 -9.25 24.73 -33.25
N ALA A 290 -10.01 23.67 -33.54
CA ALA A 290 -11.06 23.17 -32.67
C ALA A 290 -10.51 22.63 -31.35
N VAL A 291 -9.43 21.83 -31.39
CA VAL A 291 -8.77 21.33 -30.18
C VAL A 291 -8.23 22.49 -29.32
N ARG A 292 -7.66 23.54 -29.92
CA ARG A 292 -7.27 24.75 -29.18
C ARG A 292 -8.47 25.49 -28.58
N ALA A 293 -9.54 25.66 -29.36
CA ALA A 293 -10.75 26.32 -28.90
C ALA A 293 -11.42 25.57 -27.72
N ILE A 294 -11.43 24.24 -27.75
CA ILE A 294 -11.87 23.44 -26.61
C ILE A 294 -10.98 23.74 -25.40
N ASN A 295 -9.65 23.75 -25.54
CA ASN A 295 -8.73 24.02 -24.43
C ASN A 295 -9.00 25.37 -23.75
N GLU A 296 -9.22 26.41 -24.56
CA GLU A 296 -9.57 27.77 -24.08
C GLU A 296 -10.92 27.82 -23.38
N LEU A 297 -11.87 26.97 -23.78
CA LEU A 297 -13.21 26.92 -23.22
C LEU A 297 -13.29 26.13 -21.91
N ARG A 298 -12.35 25.21 -21.64
CA ARG A 298 -12.39 24.30 -20.46
C ARG A 298 -12.71 25.01 -19.14
N PRO A 299 -12.10 26.15 -18.79
CA PRO A 299 -12.39 26.84 -17.52
C PRO A 299 -13.83 27.34 -17.39
N GLN A 300 -14.58 27.44 -18.50
CA GLN A 300 -15.92 28.01 -18.59
C GLN A 300 -17.03 26.94 -18.66
N LEU A 301 -16.68 25.67 -18.89
CA LEU A 301 -17.67 24.58 -19.07
C LEU A 301 -18.43 24.22 -17.78
N GLY A 302 -17.89 24.58 -16.61
CA GLY A 302 -18.52 24.33 -15.31
C GLY A 302 -18.45 22.86 -14.84
N PHE A 303 -17.67 22.03 -15.52
CA PHE A 303 -17.34 20.66 -15.14
C PHE A 303 -15.89 20.34 -15.51
N ALA A 304 -15.32 19.32 -14.87
CA ALA A 304 -13.95 18.90 -15.13
C ALA A 304 -13.83 18.23 -16.52
N THR A 305 -12.77 18.58 -17.23
CA THR A 305 -12.46 18.01 -18.55
C THR A 305 -10.97 17.72 -18.64
N ASP A 306 -10.59 16.55 -19.12
CA ASP A 306 -9.19 16.13 -19.22
C ASP A 306 -8.66 16.13 -20.66
N GLY A 307 -9.45 16.62 -21.62
CA GLY A 307 -9.07 16.63 -23.03
C GLY A 307 -10.19 17.04 -23.97
N ALA A 308 -10.00 16.75 -25.26
CA ALA A 308 -11.02 16.80 -26.30
C ALA A 308 -11.18 15.40 -26.93
N VAL A 309 -12.39 15.03 -27.31
CA VAL A 309 -12.65 13.79 -28.05
C VAL A 309 -12.91 14.15 -29.51
N ILE A 310 -12.22 13.46 -30.41
CA ILE A 310 -12.32 13.61 -31.85
C ILE A 310 -13.02 12.38 -32.39
N LYS A 311 -14.06 12.56 -33.20
CA LYS A 311 -14.84 11.45 -33.80
C LYS A 311 -15.11 11.75 -35.27
N LEU A 312 -15.15 10.72 -36.12
CA LEU A 312 -15.68 10.89 -37.48
C LEU A 312 -17.14 11.37 -37.44
N TYR A 313 -17.53 12.25 -38.36
CA TYR A 313 -18.85 12.88 -38.37
C TYR A 313 -19.98 11.91 -38.77
N ASP A 314 -19.73 11.07 -39.78
CA ASP A 314 -20.70 10.14 -40.36
C ASP A 314 -20.73 8.77 -39.67
N PHE A 315 -21.92 8.28 -39.32
CA PHE A 315 -22.07 6.98 -38.64
C PHE A 315 -21.74 5.78 -39.53
N ALA A 316 -22.03 5.87 -40.84
CA ALA A 316 -21.66 4.81 -41.79
C ALA A 316 -20.14 4.63 -41.89
N ALA A 317 -19.39 5.74 -41.83
CA ALA A 317 -17.92 5.70 -41.79
C ALA A 317 -17.42 5.05 -40.49
N ARG A 318 -18.02 5.39 -39.34
CA ARG A 318 -17.69 4.75 -38.05
C ARG A 318 -17.89 3.23 -38.09
N GLU A 319 -18.99 2.77 -38.66
CA GLU A 319 -19.27 1.34 -38.81
C GLU A 319 -18.26 0.66 -39.75
N ALA A 320 -17.90 1.31 -40.86
CA ALA A 320 -16.94 0.78 -41.83
C ALA A 320 -15.52 0.64 -41.27
N LEU A 321 -15.03 1.60 -40.46
CA LEU A 321 -13.72 1.48 -39.78
C LEU A 321 -13.75 0.48 -38.63
N GLY A 322 -14.91 0.29 -37.99
CA GLY A 322 -15.07 -0.61 -36.86
C GLY A 322 -14.21 -0.25 -35.66
N SER A 323 -13.73 -1.26 -34.95
CA SER A 323 -13.02 -1.10 -33.68
C SER A 323 -11.95 -2.17 -33.48
N THR A 324 -10.99 -1.89 -32.61
CA THR A 324 -10.11 -2.91 -32.03
C THR A 324 -10.83 -3.64 -30.89
N ALA A 325 -10.13 -4.54 -30.18
CA ALA A 325 -10.67 -5.18 -28.99
C ALA A 325 -11.05 -4.17 -27.88
N LYS A 326 -10.35 -3.04 -27.81
CA LYS A 326 -10.44 -2.06 -26.72
C LYS A 326 -11.09 -0.73 -27.13
N ALA A 327 -10.85 -0.24 -28.34
CA ALA A 327 -11.19 1.13 -28.75
C ALA A 327 -11.66 1.25 -30.21
N PRO A 328 -12.51 2.23 -30.54
CA PRO A 328 -12.95 2.51 -31.90
C PRO A 328 -11.81 3.16 -32.73
N ARG A 329 -11.60 2.69 -33.96
CA ARG A 329 -10.58 3.27 -34.86
C ARG A 329 -10.95 4.65 -35.39
N TRP A 330 -12.21 5.04 -35.26
CA TRP A 330 -12.79 6.28 -35.77
C TRP A 330 -12.83 7.41 -34.73
N ALA A 331 -12.29 7.20 -33.52
CA ALA A 331 -12.23 8.23 -32.49
C ALA A 331 -10.94 8.17 -31.67
N ALA A 332 -10.50 9.33 -31.18
CA ALA A 332 -9.36 9.47 -30.28
C ALA A 332 -9.62 10.56 -29.23
N ALA A 333 -8.97 10.43 -28.08
CA ALA A 333 -9.03 11.37 -26.97
C ALA A 333 -7.72 12.18 -26.94
N PHE A 334 -7.79 13.46 -27.30
CA PHE A 334 -6.65 14.37 -27.23
C PHE A 334 -6.49 14.94 -25.82
N LYS A 335 -5.43 14.52 -25.13
CA LYS A 335 -5.05 14.98 -23.78
C LYS A 335 -4.06 16.15 -23.86
N TYR A 336 -4.40 17.26 -23.22
CA TYR A 336 -3.57 18.46 -23.16
C TYR A 336 -2.41 18.31 -22.17
N LEU A 337 -1.37 19.13 -22.33
CA LEU A 337 -0.36 19.28 -21.29
C LEU A 337 -0.98 19.89 -20.02
N PRO A 338 -0.65 19.39 -18.81
CA PRO A 338 -1.11 19.99 -17.56
C PRO A 338 -0.71 21.46 -17.47
N GLU A 339 -1.61 22.31 -16.98
CA GLU A 339 -1.29 23.72 -16.74
C GLU A 339 -0.19 23.83 -15.67
N GLN A 340 0.94 24.43 -16.03
CA GLN A 340 2.05 24.68 -15.12
C GLN A 340 2.16 26.17 -14.81
N LYS A 341 2.24 26.53 -13.53
CA LYS A 341 2.48 27.92 -13.11
C LYS A 341 3.55 28.03 -12.02
N PRO A 342 4.42 29.03 -12.11
CA PRO A 342 5.34 29.33 -11.04
C PRO A 342 4.60 29.93 -9.84
N THR A 343 4.98 29.55 -8.63
CA THR A 343 4.60 30.24 -7.40
C THR A 343 5.72 30.18 -6.37
N ARG A 344 5.70 31.08 -5.40
CA ARG A 344 6.75 31.16 -4.37
C ARG A 344 6.44 30.25 -3.18
N LEU A 345 7.42 29.46 -2.75
CA LEU A 345 7.36 28.70 -1.50
C LEU A 345 7.57 29.64 -0.30
N ARG A 346 6.54 29.83 0.51
CA ARG A 346 6.60 30.71 1.70
C ARG A 346 7.16 29.99 2.92
N ALA A 347 6.71 28.77 3.16
CA ALA A 347 7.14 27.94 4.28
C ALA A 347 6.89 26.47 3.99
N ILE A 348 7.47 25.59 4.80
CA ILE A 348 7.11 24.17 4.82
C ILE A 348 6.55 23.89 6.22
N THR A 349 5.32 23.40 6.29
CA THR A 349 4.71 22.91 7.54
C THR A 349 4.82 21.39 7.59
N VAL A 350 4.99 20.83 8.80
CA VAL A 350 5.09 19.37 8.97
C VAL A 350 3.84 18.86 9.68
N GLN A 351 3.05 18.06 8.97
CA GLN A 351 1.84 17.44 9.50
C GLN A 351 2.14 16.03 10.00
N VAL A 352 1.50 15.62 11.09
CA VAL A 352 1.62 14.26 11.64
C VAL A 352 0.36 13.50 11.25
N GLY A 353 0.51 12.48 10.41
CA GLY A 353 -0.59 11.63 9.97
C GLY A 353 -1.08 10.67 11.06
N ARG A 354 -2.22 10.00 10.79
CA ARG A 354 -2.85 9.02 11.68
C ARG A 354 -1.94 7.84 12.06
N THR A 355 -0.97 7.52 11.21
CA THR A 355 0.05 6.47 11.42
C THR A 355 1.34 7.00 12.05
N GLY A 356 1.37 8.28 12.43
CA GLY A 356 2.55 8.94 12.98
C GLY A 356 3.55 9.41 11.93
N VAL A 357 3.30 9.23 10.63
CA VAL A 357 4.17 9.74 9.56
C VAL A 357 4.20 11.27 9.57
N LEU A 358 5.40 11.84 9.54
CA LEU A 358 5.61 13.27 9.37
C LEU A 358 5.64 13.59 7.88
N THR A 359 4.64 14.32 7.40
CA THR A 359 4.50 14.72 6.00
C THR A 359 4.79 16.21 5.85
N PRO A 360 5.82 16.59 5.08
CA PRO A 360 6.08 17.99 4.75
C PRO A 360 5.05 18.51 3.74
N VAL A 361 4.51 19.69 4.02
CA VAL A 361 3.52 20.40 3.19
C VAL A 361 4.06 21.78 2.85
N ALA A 362 4.17 22.07 1.56
CA ALA A 362 4.53 23.39 1.06
C ALA A 362 3.39 24.37 1.28
N GLU A 363 3.67 25.47 1.97
CA GLU A 363 2.82 26.65 2.07
C GLU A 363 3.24 27.62 0.97
N LEU A 364 2.36 27.82 -0.02
CA LEU A 364 2.64 28.51 -1.26
C LEU A 364 2.03 29.91 -1.25
N GLU A 365 2.63 30.82 -2.00
CA GLU A 365 1.93 32.01 -2.46
C GLU A 365 0.71 31.58 -3.30
N PRO A 366 -0.50 32.07 -2.99
CA PRO A 366 -1.71 31.61 -3.66
C PRO A 366 -1.62 31.80 -5.18
N VAL A 367 -1.71 30.70 -5.93
CA VAL A 367 -1.65 30.68 -7.40
C VAL A 367 -2.89 30.01 -7.97
N ARG A 368 -3.46 30.57 -9.04
CA ARG A 368 -4.62 29.97 -9.71
C ARG A 368 -4.13 28.93 -10.72
N LEU A 369 -4.39 27.65 -10.47
CA LEU A 369 -4.01 26.49 -11.31
C LEU A 369 -5.25 25.67 -11.67
N SER A 370 -5.48 25.45 -12.96
CA SER A 370 -6.65 24.75 -13.52
C SER A 370 -7.96 25.25 -12.88
N GLY A 371 -8.17 26.56 -12.92
CA GLY A 371 -9.39 27.21 -12.42
C GLY A 371 -9.46 27.46 -10.90
N THR A 372 -8.77 26.69 -10.05
CA THR A 372 -8.85 26.82 -8.58
C THR A 372 -7.63 27.52 -7.98
N MET A 373 -7.79 28.11 -6.79
CA MET A 373 -6.66 28.66 -6.02
C MET A 373 -5.92 27.55 -5.26
N VAL A 374 -4.61 27.43 -5.52
CA VAL A 374 -3.71 26.53 -4.80
C VAL A 374 -2.83 27.35 -3.86
N SER A 375 -2.92 27.08 -2.57
CA SER A 375 -2.08 27.68 -1.52
C SER A 375 -1.23 26.67 -0.77
N ARG A 376 -1.51 25.36 -0.94
CA ARG A 376 -0.81 24.28 -0.24
C ARG A 376 -0.58 23.11 -1.19
N ALA A 377 0.55 22.43 -1.04
CA ALA A 377 0.87 21.22 -1.79
C ALA A 377 1.71 20.26 -0.95
N THR A 378 1.51 18.95 -1.11
CA THR A 378 2.35 17.96 -0.42
C THR A 378 3.75 17.93 -1.03
N LEU A 379 4.77 17.76 -0.18
CA LEU A 379 6.14 17.48 -0.60
C LEU A 379 6.51 16.00 -0.42
N HIS A 380 5.54 15.16 -0.06
CA HIS A 380 5.65 13.71 0.17
C HIS A 380 6.56 13.32 1.35
N ASN A 381 7.87 13.53 1.25
CA ASN A 381 8.86 13.10 2.23
C ASN A 381 10.19 13.88 2.09
N GLN A 382 11.17 13.57 2.95
CA GLN A 382 12.49 14.23 2.94
C GLN A 382 13.27 13.95 1.64
N ASP A 383 13.28 12.71 1.16
CA ASP A 383 14.02 12.34 -0.06
C ASP A 383 13.52 13.10 -1.29
N GLU A 384 12.21 13.36 -1.40
CA GLU A 384 11.64 14.12 -2.52
C GLU A 384 12.04 15.61 -2.47
N ILE A 385 12.17 16.17 -1.26
CA ILE A 385 12.69 17.52 -1.03
C ILE A 385 14.16 17.60 -1.47
N GLU A 386 14.96 16.59 -1.12
CA GLU A 386 16.37 16.50 -1.49
C GLU A 386 16.57 16.28 -2.99
N ARG A 387 15.80 15.36 -3.58
CA ARG A 387 15.84 15.03 -5.02
C ARG A 387 15.53 16.25 -5.89
N LYS A 388 14.59 17.08 -5.47
CA LYS A 388 14.20 18.32 -6.16
C LYS A 388 14.95 19.56 -5.67
N ASP A 389 15.83 19.42 -4.68
CA ASP A 389 16.55 20.52 -3.99
C ASP A 389 15.61 21.68 -3.61
N ILE A 390 14.49 21.38 -2.96
CA ILE A 390 13.46 22.37 -2.59
C ILE A 390 13.90 23.16 -1.36
N ARG A 391 13.90 24.49 -1.44
CA ARG A 391 14.30 25.39 -0.35
C ARG A 391 13.24 26.45 -0.09
N ILE A 392 13.08 26.83 1.18
CA ILE A 392 12.14 27.90 1.55
C ILE A 392 12.51 29.19 0.83
N GLY A 393 11.54 29.83 0.19
CA GLY A 393 11.72 31.03 -0.62
C GLY A 393 11.89 30.76 -2.12
N ASP A 394 12.12 29.52 -2.54
CA ASP A 394 12.24 29.14 -3.96
C ASP A 394 10.96 29.46 -4.75
N THR A 395 11.14 29.68 -6.05
CA THR A 395 10.03 29.68 -7.01
C THR A 395 9.84 28.26 -7.53
N LEU A 396 8.68 27.67 -7.21
CA LEU A 396 8.31 26.31 -7.59
C LEU A 396 7.44 26.35 -8.84
N LEU A 397 7.76 25.51 -9.82
CA LEU A 397 6.86 25.24 -10.92
C LEU A 397 5.83 24.22 -10.46
N MET A 398 4.59 24.67 -10.32
CA MET A 398 3.47 23.88 -9.85
C MET A 398 2.67 23.38 -11.04
N GLU A 399 2.18 22.15 -10.95
CA GLU A 399 1.15 21.64 -11.84
C GLU A 399 0.06 20.95 -11.01
N LYS A 400 -1.01 20.55 -11.67
CA LYS A 400 -1.97 19.65 -11.07
C LYS A 400 -2.04 18.34 -11.83
N SER A 401 -1.73 17.25 -11.15
CA SER A 401 -1.96 15.91 -11.70
C SER A 401 -3.45 15.72 -11.94
N GLY A 402 -3.82 15.42 -13.19
CA GLY A 402 -5.22 15.33 -13.64
C GLY A 402 -6.03 16.62 -13.46
N GLU A 403 -5.39 17.79 -13.37
CA GLU A 403 -6.03 19.08 -13.04
C GLU A 403 -6.60 19.20 -11.63
N ILE A 404 -6.21 18.28 -10.74
CA ILE A 404 -6.75 18.19 -9.39
C ILE A 404 -5.67 18.38 -8.33
N ILE A 405 -4.73 17.45 -8.21
CA ILE A 405 -3.82 17.39 -7.06
C ILE A 405 -2.61 18.26 -7.34
N PRO A 406 -2.39 19.35 -6.59
CA PRO A 406 -1.25 20.23 -6.82
C PRO A 406 0.05 19.51 -6.44
N ALA A 407 0.99 19.49 -7.38
CA ALA A 407 2.28 18.86 -7.25
C ALA A 407 3.40 19.83 -7.66
N VAL A 408 4.53 19.74 -6.98
CA VAL A 408 5.74 20.47 -7.34
C VAL A 408 6.42 19.71 -8.48
N VAL A 409 6.53 20.30 -9.67
CA VAL A 409 7.21 19.69 -10.82
C VAL A 409 8.72 19.80 -10.63
N LYS A 410 9.20 21.04 -10.48
CA LYS A 410 10.61 21.37 -10.31
C LYS A 410 10.77 22.72 -9.63
N VAL A 411 11.97 22.97 -9.13
CA VAL A 411 12.40 24.29 -8.67
C VAL A 411 12.93 25.09 -9.87
N LEU A 412 12.52 26.35 -9.98
CA LEU A 412 13.10 27.31 -10.93
C LEU A 412 14.32 27.96 -10.26
N THR A 413 15.48 27.32 -10.43
CA THR A 413 16.72 27.68 -9.74
C THR A 413 17.26 29.06 -10.13
N GLU A 414 16.87 29.57 -11.30
CA GLU A 414 17.20 30.90 -11.79
C GLU A 414 16.56 32.03 -10.95
N PHE A 415 15.49 31.73 -10.22
CA PHE A 415 14.81 32.67 -9.31
C PHE A 415 15.09 32.39 -7.83
N ARG A 416 16.10 31.56 -7.55
CA ARG A 416 16.46 31.20 -6.18
C ARG A 416 16.98 32.43 -5.42
N PRO A 417 16.39 32.77 -4.26
CA PRO A 417 16.90 33.86 -3.43
C PRO A 417 18.32 33.57 -2.93
N GLU A 418 19.15 34.62 -2.85
CA GLU A 418 20.45 34.52 -2.21
C GLU A 418 20.29 34.15 -0.72
N GLY A 419 21.01 33.11 -0.29
CA GLY A 419 20.95 32.60 1.09
C GLY A 419 19.90 31.52 1.35
N ALA A 420 19.20 31.00 0.34
CA ALA A 420 18.29 29.86 0.51
C ALA A 420 19.05 28.59 0.94
N LEU A 421 18.74 28.10 2.14
CA LEU A 421 19.37 26.93 2.76
C LEU A 421 18.63 25.62 2.39
N PRO A 422 19.34 24.49 2.27
CA PRO A 422 18.70 23.17 2.18
C PRO A 422 17.74 22.94 3.35
N TYR A 423 16.61 22.28 3.08
CA TYR A 423 15.60 21.98 4.10
C TYR A 423 15.77 20.56 4.65
N SER A 424 15.96 20.45 5.97
CA SER A 424 15.92 19.19 6.70
C SER A 424 14.67 19.14 7.58
N LEU A 425 13.78 18.18 7.31
CA LEU A 425 12.58 17.95 8.13
C LEU A 425 12.96 17.69 9.59
N TYR A 426 14.02 16.91 9.83
CA TYR A 426 14.50 16.58 11.17
C TYR A 426 14.93 17.84 11.94
N GLU A 427 15.71 18.71 11.30
CA GLU A 427 16.16 19.97 11.92
C GLU A 427 14.99 20.94 12.11
N ALA A 428 14.08 21.04 11.14
CA ALA A 428 12.93 21.93 11.19
C ALA A 428 12.00 21.65 12.37
N VAL A 429 11.88 20.38 12.78
CA VAL A 429 11.10 19.97 13.95
C VAL A 429 11.96 19.71 15.19
N GLY A 430 13.28 19.99 15.14
CA GLY A 430 14.20 19.80 16.25
C GLY A 430 14.31 18.34 16.74
N GLY A 431 14.14 17.38 15.85
CA GLY A 431 14.13 15.95 16.18
C GLY A 431 12.93 15.48 17.02
N VAL A 432 11.90 16.32 17.16
CA VAL A 432 10.68 16.01 17.93
C VAL A 432 9.42 16.14 17.10
N CYS A 433 8.37 15.43 17.50
CA CYS A 433 7.08 15.44 16.83
C CYS A 433 6.35 16.76 17.10
N PRO A 434 5.90 17.51 16.08
CA PRO A 434 5.20 18.79 16.30
C PRO A 434 3.82 18.62 16.96
N SER A 435 3.25 17.41 16.95
CA SER A 435 1.96 17.13 17.60
C SER A 435 2.09 16.80 19.09
N CYS A 436 3.17 16.16 19.54
CA CYS A 436 3.28 15.64 20.91
C CYS A 436 4.62 15.88 21.60
N GLY A 437 5.60 16.49 20.93
CA GLY A 437 6.93 16.77 21.47
C GLY A 437 7.85 15.57 21.66
N ALA A 438 7.41 14.36 21.33
CA ALA A 438 8.23 13.16 21.50
C ALA A 438 9.26 12.96 20.37
N PRO A 439 10.36 12.22 20.60
CA PRO A 439 11.36 11.95 19.58
C PRO A 439 10.78 11.29 18.32
N ILE A 440 11.29 11.71 17.16
CA ILE A 440 10.98 11.07 15.87
C ILE A 440 12.07 10.08 15.48
N SER A 441 11.70 9.05 14.72
CA SER A 441 12.66 8.12 14.14
C SER A 441 12.34 7.82 12.68
N GLN A 442 13.38 7.46 11.93
CA GLN A 442 13.28 6.90 10.60
C GLN A 442 13.68 5.42 10.69
N VAL A 443 12.82 4.53 10.21
CA VAL A 443 13.12 3.08 10.22
C VAL A 443 14.10 2.79 9.10
N GLU A 444 15.13 1.98 9.36
CA GLU A 444 16.09 1.56 8.36
C GLU A 444 15.37 0.91 7.15
N GLY A 445 15.65 1.41 5.94
CA GLY A 445 14.95 1.01 4.70
C GLY A 445 13.63 1.73 4.42
N GLN A 446 13.22 2.72 5.23
CA GLN A 446 12.03 3.54 5.00
C GLN A 446 12.36 5.04 4.90
N VAL A 447 11.70 5.70 3.97
CA VAL A 447 11.96 7.11 3.62
C VAL A 447 11.30 8.11 4.59
N ALA A 448 10.23 7.69 5.27
CA ALA A 448 9.40 8.60 6.05
C ALA A 448 9.82 8.67 7.53
N TRP A 449 9.96 9.89 8.06
CA TRP A 449 10.07 10.15 9.49
C TRP A 449 8.76 9.84 10.21
N ARG A 450 8.83 9.26 11.41
CA ARG A 450 7.64 8.91 12.21
C ARG A 450 7.76 9.33 13.66
N CYS A 451 6.62 9.74 14.23
CA CYS A 451 6.45 9.92 15.66
C CYS A 451 6.40 8.58 16.37
N THR A 452 7.26 8.42 17.37
CA THR A 452 7.39 7.18 18.16
C THR A 452 6.45 7.11 19.38
N SER A 453 5.86 8.23 19.79
CA SER A 453 5.06 8.31 21.02
C SER A 453 3.76 7.53 20.94
N PHE A 454 3.45 6.81 22.02
CA PHE A 454 2.18 6.12 22.19
C PHE A 454 1.00 7.05 22.45
N ASP A 455 1.26 8.18 23.11
CA ASP A 455 0.24 9.16 23.51
C ASP A 455 0.10 10.29 22.48
N CYS A 456 0.54 10.08 21.23
CA CYS A 456 0.50 11.12 20.22
C CYS A 456 -0.97 11.46 19.87
N PRO A 457 -1.43 12.72 20.06
CA PRO A 457 -2.81 13.09 19.78
C PRO A 457 -3.21 12.85 18.32
N ALA A 458 -2.30 13.11 17.38
CA ALA A 458 -2.50 12.84 15.95
C ALA A 458 -2.74 11.35 15.63
N GLN A 459 -2.37 10.44 16.53
CA GLN A 459 -2.52 8.99 16.37
C GLN A 459 -3.61 8.41 17.29
N ALA A 460 -4.23 9.20 18.16
CA ALA A 460 -5.12 8.72 19.21
C ALA A 460 -6.30 7.90 18.68
N VAL A 461 -6.94 8.35 17.59
CA VAL A 461 -8.05 7.62 16.94
C VAL A 461 -7.60 6.26 16.41
N MET A 462 -6.52 6.25 15.63
CA MET A 462 -5.97 5.03 15.03
C MET A 462 -5.54 4.04 16.11
N ARG A 463 -4.84 4.52 17.13
CA ARG A 463 -4.35 3.69 18.25
C ARG A 463 -5.49 3.14 19.07
N THR A 464 -6.51 3.94 19.39
CA THR A 464 -7.69 3.49 20.13
C THR A 464 -8.44 2.41 19.35
N THR A 465 -8.60 2.61 18.03
CA THR A 465 -9.23 1.62 17.15
C THR A 465 -8.39 0.33 17.08
N TYR A 466 -7.07 0.45 16.92
CA TYR A 466 -6.15 -0.69 16.85
C TYR A 466 -6.16 -1.49 18.16
N PHE A 467 -6.11 -0.81 19.30
CA PHE A 467 -6.16 -1.39 20.64
C PHE A 467 -7.42 -2.24 20.85
N CYS A 468 -8.56 -1.81 20.30
CA CYS A 468 -9.85 -2.48 20.42
C CYS A 468 -10.05 -3.66 19.45
N ARG A 469 -9.15 -3.91 18.50
CA ARG A 469 -9.29 -5.00 17.52
C ARG A 469 -9.40 -6.38 18.17
N ARG A 470 -10.08 -7.30 17.48
CA ARG A 470 -10.29 -8.70 17.89
C ARG A 470 -9.01 -9.48 18.19
N GLU A 471 -7.95 -9.22 17.43
CA GLU A 471 -6.62 -9.82 17.61
C GLU A 471 -5.85 -9.25 18.81
N ASN A 472 -6.27 -8.08 19.31
CA ASN A 472 -5.71 -7.38 20.47
C ASN A 472 -6.61 -7.62 21.68
N LEU A 473 -7.33 -6.59 22.17
CA LEU A 473 -8.15 -6.69 23.39
C LEU A 473 -9.64 -6.99 23.14
N ASP A 474 -10.06 -7.13 21.89
CA ASP A 474 -11.41 -7.60 21.52
C ASP A 474 -12.56 -6.76 22.11
N VAL A 475 -12.47 -5.45 21.91
CA VAL A 475 -13.49 -4.46 22.32
C VAL A 475 -14.32 -4.07 21.09
N GLU A 476 -15.09 -5.02 20.58
CA GLU A 476 -15.81 -4.93 19.28
C GLU A 476 -16.67 -3.66 19.09
N ALA A 477 -17.23 -3.11 20.17
CA ALA A 477 -18.14 -1.98 20.11
C ALA A 477 -17.44 -0.62 19.93
N VAL A 478 -16.10 -0.56 20.00
CA VAL A 478 -15.30 0.64 19.74
C VAL A 478 -14.63 0.52 18.37
N GLY A 479 -15.36 0.94 17.33
CA GLY A 479 -14.83 1.11 15.97
C GLY A 479 -14.27 2.52 15.73
N GLU A 480 -13.83 2.82 14.50
CA GLU A 480 -13.21 4.10 14.12
C GLU A 480 -14.11 5.30 14.47
N THR A 481 -15.39 5.28 14.11
CA THR A 481 -16.34 6.37 14.43
C THR A 481 -16.50 6.62 15.92
N VAL A 482 -16.42 5.56 16.75
CA VAL A 482 -16.55 5.69 18.21
C VAL A 482 -15.26 6.27 18.78
N ALA A 483 -14.10 5.78 18.32
CA ALA A 483 -12.80 6.31 18.70
C ALA A 483 -12.65 7.79 18.32
N GLU A 484 -13.09 8.20 17.13
CA GLU A 484 -13.14 9.60 16.70
C GLU A 484 -14.00 10.45 17.64
N ALA A 485 -15.21 9.98 17.98
CA ALA A 485 -16.09 10.72 18.88
C ALA A 485 -15.51 10.86 20.29
N LEU A 486 -14.86 9.82 20.81
CA LEU A 486 -14.20 9.83 22.12
C LEU A 486 -13.02 10.82 22.16
N VAL A 487 -12.16 10.79 21.13
CA VAL A 487 -11.00 11.69 21.02
C VAL A 487 -11.45 13.13 20.79
N ARG A 488 -12.37 13.36 19.85
CA ARG A 488 -12.89 14.70 19.53
C ARG A 488 -13.55 15.39 20.73
N ARG A 489 -14.22 14.62 21.60
CA ARG A 489 -14.86 15.14 22.82
C ARG A 489 -13.91 15.19 24.02
N GLY A 490 -12.63 14.84 23.83
CA GLY A 490 -11.61 14.87 24.89
C GLY A 490 -11.80 13.83 25.99
N LEU A 491 -12.62 12.79 25.75
CA LEU A 491 -12.84 11.70 26.71
C LEU A 491 -11.69 10.68 26.69
N VAL A 492 -11.00 10.56 25.56
CA VAL A 492 -9.89 9.64 25.36
C VAL A 492 -8.76 10.35 24.62
N SER A 493 -7.59 10.40 25.22
CA SER A 493 -6.33 10.89 24.65
C SER A 493 -5.35 9.75 24.38
N SER A 494 -5.41 8.69 25.19
CA SER A 494 -4.68 7.44 25.03
C SER A 494 -5.64 6.25 25.06
N PRO A 495 -5.34 5.12 24.40
CA PRO A 495 -6.20 3.93 24.47
C PRO A 495 -6.47 3.41 25.89
N ILE A 496 -5.58 3.70 26.86
CA ILE A 496 -5.77 3.29 28.26
C ILE A 496 -6.86 4.09 28.97
N ASP A 497 -7.16 5.31 28.51
CA ASP A 497 -8.23 6.15 29.08
C ASP A 497 -9.60 5.48 28.96
N LEU A 498 -9.76 4.52 28.04
CA LEU A 498 -10.97 3.70 27.92
C LEU A 498 -11.37 3.02 29.24
N PHE A 499 -10.39 2.63 30.07
CA PHE A 499 -10.62 1.97 31.35
C PHE A 499 -11.06 2.92 32.47
N GLU A 500 -11.04 4.23 32.24
CA GLU A 500 -11.51 5.26 33.17
C GLU A 500 -12.98 5.65 32.90
N LEU A 501 -13.52 5.28 31.74
CA LEU A 501 -14.86 5.68 31.32
C LEU A 501 -15.97 4.92 32.06
N GLY A 502 -17.01 5.65 32.47
CA GLY A 502 -18.22 5.08 33.04
C GLY A 502 -19.30 4.72 32.00
N GLU A 503 -20.38 4.09 32.46
CA GLU A 503 -21.55 3.78 31.61
C GLU A 503 -22.19 5.06 31.06
N GLU A 504 -22.25 6.12 31.87
CA GLU A 504 -22.86 7.40 31.48
C GLU A 504 -22.07 8.12 30.39
N ASP A 505 -20.73 8.15 30.50
CA ASP A 505 -19.84 8.77 29.52
C ASP A 505 -20.01 8.11 28.14
N LEU A 506 -20.04 6.78 28.13
CA LEU A 506 -20.20 6.00 26.90
C LEU A 506 -21.64 6.07 26.37
N ALA A 507 -22.66 5.94 27.21
CA ALA A 507 -24.05 5.91 26.77
C ALA A 507 -24.50 7.26 26.19
N SER A 508 -24.01 8.35 26.77
CA SER A 508 -24.28 9.72 26.32
C SER A 508 -23.40 10.14 25.14
N LEU A 509 -22.41 9.35 24.72
CA LEU A 509 -21.55 9.69 23.61
C LEU A 509 -22.35 9.96 22.33
N ASN A 510 -22.22 11.17 21.79
CA ASN A 510 -22.85 11.55 20.53
C ASN A 510 -21.91 11.27 19.36
N LEU A 511 -22.34 10.35 18.50
CA LEU A 511 -21.70 9.89 17.27
C LEU A 511 -22.21 10.62 16.00
N GLY A 512 -23.11 11.59 16.16
CA GLY A 512 -23.58 12.48 15.10
C GLY A 512 -23.06 13.90 15.30
N THR A 513 -23.67 14.87 14.61
CA THR A 513 -23.41 16.29 14.84
C THR A 513 -24.20 16.77 16.06
N ASP A 514 -23.95 18.01 16.52
CA ASP A 514 -24.75 18.59 17.61
C ASP A 514 -26.19 18.93 17.16
N GLU A 515 -26.41 19.04 15.85
CA GLU A 515 -27.71 19.29 15.22
C GLU A 515 -28.53 18.00 15.03
N GLU A 516 -27.87 16.89 14.69
CA GLU A 516 -28.48 15.56 14.57
C GLU A 516 -27.80 14.55 15.53
N PRO A 517 -28.13 14.58 16.83
CA PRO A 517 -27.43 13.77 17.81
C PRO A 517 -27.77 12.29 17.68
N ARG A 518 -26.74 11.46 17.47
CA ARG A 518 -26.83 9.99 17.47
C ARG A 518 -26.14 9.43 18.70
N ARG A 519 -26.90 9.06 19.73
CA ARG A 519 -26.34 8.52 20.98
C ARG A 519 -25.85 7.08 20.79
N PHE A 520 -24.71 6.76 21.39
CA PHE A 520 -24.15 5.40 21.38
C PHE A 520 -25.03 4.38 22.13
N GLY A 521 -25.66 4.83 23.21
CA GLY A 521 -26.68 4.10 23.94
C GLY A 521 -26.16 3.12 25.00
N VAL A 522 -26.96 2.91 26.05
CA VAL A 522 -26.62 2.13 27.24
C VAL A 522 -26.22 0.69 26.93
N LYS A 523 -26.90 0.04 25.98
CA LYS A 523 -26.61 -1.36 25.61
C LYS A 523 -25.18 -1.51 25.08
N ASN A 524 -24.72 -0.57 24.24
CA ASN A 524 -23.38 -0.62 23.68
C ASN A 524 -22.34 -0.21 24.72
N ALA A 525 -22.63 0.79 25.56
CA ALA A 525 -21.79 1.17 26.70
C ALA A 525 -21.49 -0.03 27.60
N ARG A 526 -22.50 -0.79 28.01
CA ARG A 526 -22.32 -2.02 28.81
C ARG A 526 -21.50 -3.09 28.11
N ARG A 527 -21.62 -3.23 26.78
CA ARG A 527 -20.79 -4.16 26.01
C ARG A 527 -19.32 -3.76 26.03
N VAL A 528 -19.03 -2.46 25.90
CA VAL A 528 -17.66 -1.92 26.00
C VAL A 528 -17.09 -2.18 27.39
N LEU A 529 -17.80 -1.78 28.45
CA LEU A 529 -17.34 -1.98 29.83
C LEU A 529 -17.10 -3.46 30.14
N ALA A 530 -18.02 -4.35 29.74
CA ALA A 530 -17.83 -5.78 29.91
C ALA A 530 -16.62 -6.33 29.12
N ALA A 531 -16.32 -5.76 27.94
CA ALA A 531 -15.15 -6.15 27.16
C ALA A 531 -13.85 -5.66 27.81
N LEU A 532 -13.81 -4.42 28.33
CA LEU A 532 -12.67 -3.88 29.06
C LEU A 532 -12.38 -4.70 30.33
N GLU A 533 -13.40 -5.07 31.10
CA GLU A 533 -13.21 -5.94 32.27
C GLU A 533 -12.67 -7.33 31.91
N ARG A 534 -13.10 -7.92 30.79
CA ARG A 534 -12.47 -9.15 30.26
C ARG A 534 -11.03 -8.91 29.81
N ALA A 535 -10.76 -7.77 29.19
CA ALA A 535 -9.43 -7.42 28.68
C ALA A 535 -8.37 -7.34 29.80
N ARG A 536 -8.75 -6.95 31.02
CA ARG A 536 -7.87 -6.98 32.21
C ARG A 536 -7.29 -8.37 32.50
N GLN A 537 -8.00 -9.43 32.13
CA GLN A 537 -7.60 -10.83 32.36
C GLN A 537 -6.88 -11.46 31.16
N LEU A 538 -6.70 -10.72 30.06
CA LEU A 538 -6.01 -11.24 28.88
C LEU A 538 -4.50 -11.38 29.12
N PRO A 539 -3.84 -12.36 28.46
CA PRO A 539 -2.43 -12.62 28.66
C PRO A 539 -1.55 -11.48 28.13
N LEU A 540 -0.31 -11.43 28.63
CA LEU A 540 0.71 -10.45 28.24
C LEU A 540 0.85 -10.30 26.72
N SER A 541 0.77 -11.40 25.96
CA SER A 541 0.89 -11.39 24.49
C SER A 541 -0.17 -10.53 23.80
N ARG A 542 -1.42 -10.52 24.31
CA ARG A 542 -2.50 -9.69 23.76
C ARG A 542 -2.27 -8.21 24.06
N TRP A 543 -1.79 -7.91 25.26
CA TRP A 543 -1.46 -6.55 25.66
C TRP A 543 -0.30 -5.98 24.86
N LEU A 544 0.78 -6.74 24.67
CA LEU A 544 1.91 -6.33 23.82
C LEU A 544 1.48 -6.08 22.37
N GLY A 545 0.59 -6.90 21.82
CA GLY A 545 -0.02 -6.65 20.51
C GLY A 545 -0.83 -5.35 20.50
N ALA A 546 -1.64 -5.11 21.54
CA ALA A 546 -2.48 -3.93 21.65
C ALA A 546 -1.71 -2.61 21.77
N LEU A 547 -0.52 -2.62 22.40
CA LEU A 547 0.34 -1.44 22.54
C LEU A 547 0.90 -0.93 21.20
N GLY A 548 0.87 -1.75 20.14
CA GLY A 548 1.27 -1.32 18.79
C GLY A 548 2.73 -0.84 18.72
N ILE A 549 3.63 -1.48 19.48
CA ILE A 549 5.07 -1.18 19.45
C ILE A 549 5.63 -1.61 18.08
N PRO A 550 6.40 -0.76 17.37
CA PRO A 550 6.95 -1.13 16.06
C PRO A 550 7.74 -2.45 16.08
N GLY A 551 7.42 -3.35 15.15
CA GLY A 551 8.01 -4.69 15.07
C GLY A 551 7.40 -5.74 16.00
N VAL A 552 6.49 -5.35 16.90
CA VAL A 552 5.82 -6.26 17.83
C VAL A 552 4.42 -6.61 17.31
N GLY A 553 4.36 -7.60 16.41
CA GLY A 553 3.11 -8.22 16.00
C GLY A 553 2.65 -9.31 16.98
N SER A 554 1.53 -9.98 16.68
CA SER A 554 0.98 -11.06 17.53
C SER A 554 1.97 -12.21 17.76
N VAL A 555 2.75 -12.59 16.73
CA VAL A 555 3.79 -13.62 16.83
C VAL A 555 4.94 -13.15 17.72
N THR A 556 5.48 -11.96 17.47
CA THR A 556 6.57 -11.40 18.27
C THR A 556 6.16 -11.21 19.73
N ALA A 557 4.93 -10.76 19.98
CA ALA A 557 4.36 -10.61 21.31
C ALA A 557 4.30 -11.95 22.07
N GLN A 558 3.96 -13.05 21.38
CA GLN A 558 4.02 -14.40 21.96
C GLN A 558 5.46 -14.81 22.29
N VAL A 559 6.42 -14.51 21.41
CA VAL A 559 7.85 -14.80 21.67
C VAL A 559 8.35 -14.02 22.88
N ILE A 560 8.03 -12.73 22.99
CA ILE A 560 8.37 -11.91 24.16
C ILE A 560 7.72 -12.47 25.43
N SER A 561 6.47 -12.93 25.35
CA SER A 561 5.75 -13.51 26.50
C SER A 561 6.37 -14.81 27.03
N ARG A 562 7.08 -15.58 26.20
CA ARG A 562 7.79 -16.78 26.67
C ARG A 562 8.99 -16.45 27.56
N SER A 563 9.64 -15.31 27.30
CA SER A 563 10.85 -14.85 27.98
C SER A 563 10.58 -13.88 29.13
N HIS A 564 9.38 -13.28 29.21
CA HIS A 564 9.01 -12.30 30.23
C HIS A 564 7.67 -12.64 30.88
N ARG A 565 7.62 -12.53 32.20
CA ARG A 565 6.45 -12.85 33.03
C ARG A 565 5.37 -11.79 32.93
N ASP A 566 5.75 -10.53 32.96
CA ASP A 566 4.84 -9.38 33.00
C ASP A 566 5.51 -8.14 32.37
N LEU A 567 4.74 -7.04 32.29
CA LEU A 567 5.24 -5.77 31.74
C LEU A 567 6.34 -5.14 32.59
N ALA A 568 6.34 -5.35 33.91
CA ALA A 568 7.35 -4.80 34.80
C ALA A 568 8.73 -5.43 34.53
N GLN A 569 8.78 -6.77 34.39
CA GLN A 569 10.01 -7.46 34.00
C GLN A 569 10.46 -7.08 32.58
N LEU A 570 9.52 -6.83 31.66
CA LEU A 570 9.85 -6.43 30.30
C LEU A 570 10.45 -5.01 30.23
N ALA A 571 9.95 -4.09 31.06
CA ALA A 571 10.38 -2.69 31.07
C ALA A 571 11.86 -2.52 31.41
N ASP A 572 12.35 -3.30 32.38
CA ASP A 572 13.74 -3.30 32.84
C ASP A 572 14.48 -4.59 32.41
N SER A 573 14.13 -5.14 31.25
CA SER A 573 14.61 -6.46 30.82
C SER A 573 16.13 -6.50 30.57
N PRO A 574 16.89 -7.28 31.38
CA PRO A 574 18.32 -7.48 31.13
C PRO A 574 18.57 -8.25 29.82
N LEU A 575 17.60 -9.08 29.40
CA LEU A 575 17.69 -9.85 28.17
C LEU A 575 17.66 -8.92 26.94
N LEU A 576 16.69 -7.99 26.87
CA LEU A 576 16.61 -7.06 25.74
C LEU A 576 17.87 -6.19 25.63
N GLU A 577 18.37 -5.70 26.77
CA GLU A 577 19.62 -4.94 26.81
C GLU A 577 20.81 -5.73 26.29
N ARG A 578 20.96 -6.97 26.75
CA ARG A 578 22.03 -7.87 26.32
C ARG A 578 21.96 -8.15 24.82
N LEU A 579 20.78 -8.41 24.27
CA LEU A 579 20.60 -8.62 22.83
C LEU A 579 21.01 -7.38 22.02
N LEU A 580 20.69 -6.17 22.51
CA LEU A 580 21.11 -4.92 21.86
C LEU A 580 22.63 -4.72 21.93
N ARG A 581 23.25 -4.96 23.09
CA ARG A 581 24.72 -4.89 23.26
C ARG A 581 25.43 -5.87 22.33
N ILE A 582 25.00 -7.14 22.30
CA ILE A 582 25.57 -8.15 21.40
C ILE A 582 25.44 -7.72 19.93
N GLN A 583 24.28 -7.21 19.52
CA GLN A 583 24.07 -6.75 18.14
C GLN A 583 24.96 -5.55 17.78
N GLU A 584 25.21 -4.64 18.72
CA GLU A 584 26.12 -3.50 18.53
C GLU A 584 27.57 -3.96 18.41
N MET A 585 28.01 -4.87 19.29
CA MET A 585 29.34 -5.48 19.21
C MET A 585 29.54 -6.28 17.91
N ILE A 586 28.53 -7.02 17.44
CA ILE A 586 28.60 -7.72 16.14
C ILE A 586 28.73 -6.71 15.00
N ARG A 587 28.01 -5.59 15.04
CA ARG A 587 28.15 -4.52 14.03
C ARG A 587 29.54 -3.90 14.05
N GLU A 588 30.09 -3.63 15.23
CA GLU A 588 31.47 -3.15 15.38
C GLU A 588 32.47 -4.16 14.81
N LEU A 589 32.31 -5.46 15.11
CA LEU A 589 33.15 -6.53 14.60
C LEU A 589 33.17 -6.58 13.06
N GLN A 590 32.01 -6.38 12.44
CA GLN A 590 31.87 -6.31 10.97
C GLN A 590 32.58 -5.08 10.39
N GLN A 591 32.54 -3.93 11.09
CA GLN A 591 33.20 -2.70 10.65
C GLN A 591 34.73 -2.79 10.75
N ILE A 592 35.27 -3.42 11.80
CA ILE A 592 36.72 -3.55 12.01
C ILE A 592 37.35 -4.73 11.28
N ASN A 593 36.62 -5.38 10.36
CA ASN A 593 37.09 -6.57 9.65
C ASN A 593 38.45 -6.32 8.97
N PRO A 594 39.55 -6.97 9.43
CA PRO A 594 40.91 -6.71 8.97
C PRO A 594 41.18 -7.20 7.54
N ASN A 595 40.23 -7.92 6.94
CA ASN A 595 40.30 -8.38 5.55
C ASN A 595 39.51 -7.50 4.57
N SER A 596 38.81 -6.47 5.06
CA SER A 596 38.14 -5.49 4.22
C SER A 596 39.16 -4.54 3.59
N SER A 597 39.11 -4.38 2.26
CA SER A 597 39.96 -3.42 1.55
C SER A 597 39.72 -1.97 1.97
N LYS A 598 38.53 -1.67 2.52
CA LYS A 598 38.17 -0.34 3.04
C LYS A 598 38.89 0.02 4.34
N ASN A 599 39.44 -0.97 5.05
CA ASN A 599 40.09 -0.78 6.35
C ASN A 599 41.62 -0.79 6.25
N ALA A 600 42.19 -0.78 5.03
CA ALA A 600 43.63 -0.60 4.86
C ALA A 600 44.03 0.84 5.18
N LEU A 601 45.10 1.03 5.94
CA LEU A 601 45.66 2.36 6.26
C LEU A 601 46.08 3.09 4.97
N HIS A 602 46.71 2.34 4.06
CA HIS A 602 47.07 2.79 2.73
C HIS A 602 46.34 1.97 1.68
N SER A 603 45.55 2.64 0.82
CA SER A 603 44.82 1.99 -0.26
C SER A 603 45.78 1.31 -1.25
N ARG A 604 45.22 0.45 -2.12
CA ARG A 604 46.03 -0.17 -3.17
C ARG A 604 46.54 0.89 -4.15
N GLU A 605 45.71 1.84 -4.53
CA GLU A 605 46.09 2.96 -5.41
C GLU A 605 47.18 3.84 -4.77
N ALA A 606 47.08 4.12 -3.47
CA ALA A 606 48.09 4.91 -2.74
C ALA A 606 49.46 4.23 -2.72
N ARG A 607 49.49 2.90 -2.54
CA ARG A 607 50.73 2.11 -2.60
C ARG A 607 51.30 2.05 -4.01
N ASP A 608 50.45 1.88 -5.02
CA ASP A 608 50.87 1.87 -6.41
C ASP A 608 51.38 3.25 -6.88
N ALA A 609 50.90 4.35 -6.27
CA ALA A 609 51.33 5.72 -6.56
C ALA A 609 52.58 6.19 -5.80
N ALA A 610 53.13 5.39 -4.87
CA ALA A 610 54.31 5.78 -4.07
C ALA A 610 55.55 6.08 -4.95
N ALA A 611 56.30 7.11 -4.57
CA ALA A 611 57.36 7.69 -5.38
C ALA A 611 58.65 6.86 -5.42
N SER A 612 58.84 5.94 -4.45
CA SER A 612 60.00 5.06 -4.37
C SER A 612 59.66 3.65 -3.89
N PRO A 613 60.49 2.63 -4.22
CA PRO A 613 60.35 1.28 -3.67
C PRO A 613 60.44 1.24 -2.13
N GLU A 614 61.24 2.11 -1.52
CA GLU A 614 61.38 2.20 -0.06
C GLU A 614 60.10 2.70 0.61
N GLU A 615 59.43 3.67 0.00
CA GLU A 615 58.15 4.21 0.48
C GLU A 615 57.04 3.16 0.38
N ARG A 616 56.99 2.36 -0.70
CA ARG A 616 56.08 1.21 -0.82
C ARG A 616 56.28 0.20 0.30
N LEU A 617 57.53 -0.17 0.58
CA LEU A 617 57.89 -1.10 1.66
C LEU A 617 57.47 -0.58 3.04
N ARG A 618 57.60 0.72 3.30
CA ARG A 618 57.10 1.36 4.54
C ARG A 618 55.59 1.29 4.64
N MET A 619 54.86 1.70 3.60
CA MET A 619 53.39 1.65 3.57
C MET A 619 52.86 0.22 3.73
N GLU A 620 53.56 -0.79 3.19
CA GLU A 620 53.23 -2.21 3.41
C GLU A 620 53.54 -2.71 4.82
N ALA A 621 54.58 -2.19 5.47
CA ALA A 621 54.88 -2.48 6.87
C ALA A 621 53.82 -1.85 7.80
N GLU A 622 53.46 -0.59 7.57
CA GLU A 622 52.40 0.12 8.31
C GLU A 622 51.03 -0.54 8.14
N ASN A 623 50.66 -0.96 6.91
CA ASN A 623 49.44 -1.73 6.67
C ASN A 623 49.45 -3.09 7.41
N ARG A 624 50.60 -3.76 7.51
CA ARG A 624 50.72 -5.03 8.25
C ARG A 624 50.55 -4.81 9.75
N GLU A 625 51.15 -3.77 10.30
CA GLU A 625 51.02 -3.40 11.72
C GLU A 625 49.58 -2.98 12.05
N HIS A 626 48.98 -2.13 11.23
CA HIS A 626 47.57 -1.73 11.36
C HIS A 626 46.63 -2.94 11.30
N LYS A 627 46.87 -3.87 10.35
CA LYS A 627 46.11 -5.11 10.25
C LYS A 627 46.25 -5.98 11.50
N ALA A 628 47.46 -6.11 12.07
CA ALA A 628 47.69 -6.87 13.29
C ALA A 628 46.96 -6.27 14.51
N SER A 629 46.99 -4.93 14.65
CA SER A 629 46.25 -4.21 15.69
C SER A 629 44.74 -4.42 15.57
N MET A 630 44.17 -4.30 14.37
CA MET A 630 42.75 -4.59 14.12
C MET A 630 42.39 -6.04 14.41
N MET A 631 43.26 -6.99 14.07
CA MET A 631 43.04 -8.41 14.35
C MET A 631 42.99 -8.69 15.86
N GLN A 632 43.85 -8.04 16.65
CA GLN A 632 43.81 -8.13 18.11
C GLN A 632 42.50 -7.56 18.68
N ARG A 633 42.07 -6.39 18.20
CA ARG A 633 40.79 -5.77 18.63
C ARG A 633 39.59 -6.64 18.26
N ALA A 634 39.59 -7.22 17.06
CA ALA A 634 38.53 -8.12 16.61
C ALA A 634 38.45 -9.39 17.46
N GLN A 635 39.59 -9.96 17.86
CA GLN A 635 39.62 -11.12 18.76
C GLN A 635 39.08 -10.77 20.16
N GLN A 636 39.47 -9.63 20.73
CA GLN A 636 38.94 -9.16 22.02
C GLN A 636 37.41 -8.96 21.97
N LEU A 637 36.91 -8.42 20.86
CA LEU A 637 35.48 -8.19 20.66
C LEU A 637 34.72 -9.51 20.48
N GLU A 638 35.28 -10.48 19.75
CA GLU A 638 34.71 -11.83 19.62
C GLU A 638 34.62 -12.54 20.98
N GLU A 639 35.67 -12.48 21.80
CA GLU A 639 35.68 -13.04 23.16
C GLU A 639 34.61 -12.39 24.04
N ALA A 640 34.47 -11.06 23.98
CA ALA A 640 33.45 -10.32 24.72
C ALA A 640 32.02 -10.66 24.25
N ILE A 641 31.79 -10.82 22.93
CA ILE A 641 30.49 -11.25 22.38
C ILE A 641 30.13 -12.65 22.89
N MET A 642 31.08 -13.59 22.85
CA MET A 642 30.85 -14.96 23.30
C MET A 642 30.60 -15.04 24.81
N ALA A 643 31.25 -14.18 25.60
CA ALA A 643 31.01 -14.08 27.04
C ALA A 643 29.57 -13.62 27.35
N GLU A 644 29.10 -12.53 26.71
CA GLU A 644 27.72 -12.07 26.85
C GLU A 644 26.70 -13.10 26.31
N ALA A 645 27.03 -13.79 25.22
CA ALA A 645 26.18 -14.82 24.65
C ALA A 645 26.03 -16.06 25.55
N GLY A 646 27.00 -16.33 26.43
CA GLY A 646 26.97 -17.47 27.36
C GLY A 646 25.82 -17.42 28.38
N GLU A 647 25.28 -16.22 28.63
CA GLU A 647 24.13 -16.04 29.52
C GLU A 647 22.77 -16.01 28.78
N LEU A 648 22.75 -16.22 27.46
CA LEU A 648 21.51 -16.31 26.69
C LEU A 648 20.85 -17.68 26.86
N ASP A 649 19.52 -17.70 26.90
CA ASP A 649 18.75 -18.94 26.94
C ASP A 649 18.65 -19.57 25.54
N ALA A 650 19.58 -20.47 25.24
CA ALA A 650 19.62 -21.21 23.98
C ALA A 650 18.37 -22.09 23.76
N ALA A 651 17.68 -22.54 24.83
CA ALA A 651 16.45 -23.32 24.70
C ALA A 651 15.28 -22.47 24.18
N GLN A 652 15.31 -21.16 24.43
CA GLN A 652 14.36 -20.20 23.88
C GLN A 652 14.77 -19.66 22.50
N GLY A 653 15.89 -20.13 21.95
CA GLY A 653 16.38 -19.75 20.61
C GLY A 653 17.25 -18.49 20.59
N PHE A 654 17.69 -17.98 21.75
CA PHE A 654 18.66 -16.88 21.83
C PHE A 654 20.08 -17.45 21.85
N ARG A 655 20.83 -17.27 20.77
CA ARG A 655 22.23 -17.73 20.70
C ARG A 655 23.04 -16.97 19.65
N VAL A 656 24.36 -16.98 19.82
CA VAL A 656 25.29 -16.50 18.80
C VAL A 656 25.93 -17.69 18.10
N SER A 657 25.92 -17.68 16.77
CA SER A 657 26.55 -18.71 15.94
C SER A 657 27.72 -18.14 15.13
N LYS A 658 28.72 -19.00 14.87
CA LYS A 658 29.83 -18.67 13.98
C LYS A 658 29.47 -19.07 12.55
N GLY A 659 29.64 -18.15 11.60
CA GLY A 659 29.48 -18.39 10.16
C GLY A 659 30.53 -19.35 9.61
N SER A 660 30.20 -20.04 8.52
CA SER A 660 31.05 -21.10 7.93
C SER A 660 32.29 -20.60 7.20
N GLN A 661 32.48 -19.28 7.05
CA GLN A 661 33.64 -18.70 6.37
C GLN A 661 34.24 -17.55 7.16
N SER A 662 35.46 -17.78 7.68
CA SER A 662 36.29 -16.84 8.45
C SER A 662 35.72 -16.41 9.82
N GLY A 663 36.60 -16.28 10.83
CA GLY A 663 36.22 -16.01 12.23
C GLY A 663 35.49 -14.69 12.52
N PHE A 664 35.24 -13.85 11.50
CA PHE A 664 34.66 -12.50 11.68
C PHE A 664 33.17 -12.40 11.33
N GLN A 665 32.51 -13.52 11.02
CA GLN A 665 31.05 -13.57 10.78
C GLN A 665 30.34 -14.23 11.96
N LEU A 666 29.97 -13.43 12.96
CA LEU A 666 29.05 -13.84 14.01
C LEU A 666 27.62 -13.45 13.62
N ALA A 667 26.67 -14.35 13.91
CA ALA A 667 25.25 -14.09 13.72
C ALA A 667 24.49 -14.31 15.03
N LEU A 668 23.74 -13.30 15.46
CA LEU A 668 22.83 -13.39 16.60
C LEU A 668 21.49 -13.97 16.13
N GLU A 669 21.16 -15.15 16.62
CA GLU A 669 19.80 -15.69 16.54
C GLU A 669 18.96 -15.02 17.63
N ASN A 670 18.07 -14.12 17.20
CA ASN A 670 17.14 -13.39 18.05
C ASN A 670 15.72 -13.60 17.55
N PRO A 671 14.94 -14.52 18.14
CA PRO A 671 13.55 -14.78 17.75
C PRO A 671 12.60 -13.60 17.92
N ILE A 672 12.95 -12.61 18.75
CA ILE A 672 12.19 -11.35 18.88
C ILE A 672 12.45 -10.44 17.66
N GLY A 673 13.64 -10.54 17.07
CA GLY A 673 14.11 -9.69 15.98
C GLY A 673 14.68 -8.36 16.49
N HIS A 674 15.75 -7.88 15.84
CA HIS A 674 16.49 -6.70 16.30
C HIS A 674 15.62 -5.44 16.43
N VAL A 675 14.80 -5.17 15.41
CA VAL A 675 13.91 -3.99 15.37
C VAL A 675 12.95 -4.01 16.55
N ALA A 676 12.27 -5.14 16.78
CA ALA A 676 11.32 -5.27 17.88
C ALA A 676 12.01 -5.18 19.25
N THR A 677 13.20 -5.77 19.42
CA THR A 677 14.00 -5.64 20.64
C THR A 677 14.32 -4.16 20.93
N LEU A 678 14.79 -3.42 19.93
CA LEU A 678 15.16 -2.01 20.05
C LEU A 678 13.96 -1.15 20.43
N TYR A 679 12.86 -1.25 19.68
CA TYR A 679 11.67 -0.43 19.92
C TYR A 679 10.98 -0.79 21.24
N THR A 680 10.94 -2.06 21.63
CA THR A 680 10.37 -2.48 22.92
C THR A 680 11.16 -1.89 24.09
N ALA A 681 12.49 -2.06 24.08
CA ALA A 681 13.35 -1.53 25.14
C ALA A 681 13.28 0.02 25.19
N SER A 682 13.30 0.68 24.03
CA SER A 682 13.24 2.14 23.95
C SER A 682 11.89 2.69 24.42
N PHE A 683 10.80 1.98 24.10
CA PHE A 683 9.45 2.37 24.48
C PHE A 683 9.28 2.41 26.00
N PHE A 684 9.59 1.33 26.72
CA PHE A 684 9.41 1.29 28.17
C PHE A 684 10.37 2.20 28.95
N ARG A 685 11.54 2.52 28.38
CA ARG A 685 12.45 3.52 28.95
C ARG A 685 12.01 4.96 28.72
N SER A 686 11.16 5.20 27.72
CA SER A 686 10.65 6.53 27.41
C SER A 686 9.71 7.04 28.51
N GLU A 687 9.56 8.37 28.59
CA GLU A 687 8.63 9.00 29.53
C GLU A 687 7.17 8.54 29.28
N ALA A 688 6.79 8.37 28.00
CA ALA A 688 5.47 7.86 27.63
C ALA A 688 5.25 6.41 28.11
N GLY A 689 6.24 5.53 27.95
CA GLY A 689 6.19 4.15 28.44
C GLY A 689 6.08 4.07 29.97
N ARG A 690 6.80 4.93 30.69
CA ARG A 690 6.70 5.01 32.16
C ARG A 690 5.33 5.50 32.61
N ARG A 691 4.81 6.57 32.01
CA ARG A 691 3.45 7.07 32.28
C ARG A 691 2.39 6.01 31.98
N LEU A 692 2.55 5.26 30.90
CA LEU A 692 1.69 4.14 30.57
C LEU A 692 1.69 3.09 31.68
N LEU A 693 2.87 2.65 32.15
CA LEU A 693 2.98 1.66 33.23
C LEU A 693 2.37 2.16 34.53
N ASP A 694 2.63 3.42 34.91
CA ASP A 694 2.04 4.05 36.09
C ASP A 694 0.51 4.09 36.00
N LYS A 695 -0.03 4.47 34.84
CA LYS A 695 -1.47 4.52 34.59
C LYS A 695 -2.11 3.14 34.61
N MET A 696 -1.49 2.15 33.96
CA MET A 696 -1.94 0.75 34.01
C MET A 696 -1.92 0.23 35.45
N GLY A 697 -0.88 0.54 36.22
CA GLY A 697 -0.77 0.20 37.64
C GLY A 697 -1.87 0.82 38.50
N ALA A 698 -2.14 2.12 38.33
CA ALA A 698 -3.22 2.82 39.02
C ALA A 698 -4.60 2.24 38.70
N LEU A 699 -4.79 1.76 37.47
CA LEU A 699 -6.01 1.09 37.03
C LEU A 699 -6.08 -0.40 37.43
N GLY A 700 -5.04 -0.96 38.05
CA GLY A 700 -4.98 -2.37 38.43
C GLY A 700 -4.83 -3.33 37.24
N ILE A 701 -4.27 -2.87 36.13
CA ILE A 701 -4.03 -3.66 34.92
C ILE A 701 -2.60 -4.21 34.96
N CYS A 702 -2.46 -5.50 35.29
CA CYS A 702 -1.16 -6.17 35.38
C CYS A 702 -1.17 -7.48 34.59
N PRO A 703 -1.03 -7.43 33.25
CA PRO A 703 -1.13 -8.61 32.42
C PRO A 703 0.07 -9.53 32.64
N VAL A 704 -0.23 -10.81 32.84
CA VAL A 704 0.76 -11.86 33.08
C VAL A 704 0.84 -12.77 31.86
N SER A 705 2.03 -13.26 31.57
CA SER A 705 2.26 -14.23 30.51
C SER A 705 1.62 -15.58 30.84
N ASP A 706 1.01 -16.18 29.83
CA ASP A 706 0.45 -17.53 29.84
C ASP A 706 1.47 -18.62 29.45
N SER A 707 2.66 -18.21 29.04
CA SER A 707 3.67 -19.08 28.44
C SER A 707 5.08 -18.87 29.00
N TYR A 708 5.20 -18.08 30.06
CA TYR A 708 6.47 -17.80 30.74
C TYR A 708 7.06 -19.08 31.33
N GLY A 709 8.29 -19.42 30.90
CA GLY A 709 8.99 -20.59 31.41
C GLY A 709 8.44 -21.95 30.93
N ALA A 710 7.54 -21.98 29.95
CA ALA A 710 6.99 -23.21 29.36
C ALA A 710 8.05 -24.13 28.70
N GLY A 711 9.30 -23.68 28.59
CA GLY A 711 10.47 -24.51 28.23
C GLY A 711 11.09 -25.32 29.38
N LYS A 712 10.51 -25.31 30.59
CA LYS A 712 11.04 -26.01 31.78
C LYS A 712 10.15 -27.14 32.34
N ALA A 713 9.18 -27.65 31.58
CA ALA A 713 8.42 -28.82 32.02
C ALA A 713 9.22 -30.10 31.73
N ALA A 714 9.84 -30.68 32.76
CA ALA A 714 10.36 -32.05 32.73
C ALA A 714 9.18 -33.01 32.61
N GLY A 715 8.83 -33.36 31.37
CA GLY A 715 7.77 -34.29 31.05
C GLY A 715 8.31 -35.64 30.55
N PRO A 716 7.47 -36.67 30.46
CA PRO A 716 7.88 -38.03 30.10
C PRO A 716 8.50 -38.17 28.70
N LEU A 717 8.45 -37.11 27.88
CA LEU A 717 9.03 -37.07 26.53
C LEU A 717 10.24 -36.12 26.41
N GLU A 718 10.86 -35.73 27.52
CA GLU A 718 12.02 -34.83 27.53
C GLU A 718 13.15 -35.33 26.60
N GLY A 719 13.60 -34.46 25.70
CA GLY A 719 14.65 -34.75 24.72
C GLY A 719 14.22 -35.71 23.59
N MET A 720 12.99 -36.23 23.62
CA MET A 720 12.49 -37.18 22.63
C MET A 720 11.80 -36.46 21.46
N SER A 721 11.95 -37.00 20.25
CA SER A 721 11.25 -36.52 19.07
C SER A 721 10.20 -37.52 18.57
N VAL A 722 8.98 -37.04 18.35
CA VAL A 722 7.82 -37.86 17.98
C VAL A 722 7.26 -37.39 16.64
N ALA A 723 7.27 -38.26 15.63
CA ALA A 723 6.66 -37.99 14.33
C ALA A 723 5.20 -38.44 14.33
N ILE A 724 4.34 -37.76 13.57
CA ILE A 724 2.90 -38.07 13.49
C ILE A 724 2.53 -38.50 12.06
N THR A 725 1.78 -39.60 11.93
CA THR A 725 1.25 -40.08 10.64
C THR A 725 -0.16 -40.68 10.75
N GLY A 726 -0.91 -40.67 9.65
CA GLY A 726 -2.30 -41.14 9.59
C GLY A 726 -3.35 -40.12 10.03
N THR A 727 -4.61 -40.53 10.00
CA THR A 727 -5.78 -39.81 10.51
C THR A 727 -5.97 -40.19 11.98
N LEU A 728 -5.98 -39.18 12.85
CA LEU A 728 -6.09 -39.36 14.30
C LEU A 728 -7.46 -38.90 14.83
N SER A 729 -7.83 -39.31 16.05
CA SER A 729 -9.10 -38.94 16.70
C SER A 729 -9.26 -37.44 16.98
N ARG A 730 -8.14 -36.69 17.05
CA ARG A 730 -8.09 -35.23 17.25
C ARG A 730 -7.20 -34.57 16.18
N PRO A 731 -7.36 -33.27 15.90
CA PRO A 731 -6.49 -32.56 14.96
C PRO A 731 -5.01 -32.73 15.31
N ARG A 732 -4.14 -32.88 14.30
CA ARG A 732 -2.69 -33.08 14.51
C ARG A 732 -2.03 -32.01 15.36
N ALA A 733 -2.53 -30.77 15.30
CA ALA A 733 -2.07 -29.66 16.14
C ALA A 733 -2.28 -29.91 17.64
N VAL A 734 -3.33 -30.64 18.02
CA VAL A 734 -3.62 -31.01 19.42
C VAL A 734 -2.59 -32.03 19.92
N PHE A 735 -2.28 -33.05 19.12
CA PHE A 735 -1.23 -34.02 19.48
C PHE A 735 0.16 -33.41 19.48
N ALA A 736 0.47 -32.50 18.54
CA ALA A 736 1.72 -31.77 18.54
C ALA A 736 1.87 -30.91 19.80
N LYS A 737 0.77 -30.30 20.27
CA LYS A 737 0.72 -29.57 21.54
C LYS A 737 0.94 -30.52 22.72
N MET A 738 0.28 -31.67 22.78
CA MET A 738 0.48 -32.68 23.84
C MET A 738 1.92 -33.19 23.92
N ILE A 739 2.58 -33.41 22.76
CA ILE A 739 4.00 -33.79 22.69
C ILE A 739 4.87 -32.68 23.28
N ALA A 740 4.60 -31.42 22.92
CA ALA A 740 5.34 -30.26 23.42
C ALA A 740 5.10 -30.04 24.93
N ASP A 741 3.85 -30.15 25.39
CA ASP A 741 3.45 -30.01 26.79
C ASP A 741 4.12 -31.09 27.67
N ALA A 742 4.45 -32.25 27.09
CA ALA A 742 5.17 -33.35 27.74
C ALA A 742 6.70 -33.31 27.57
N GLY A 743 7.26 -32.20 27.07
CA GLY A 743 8.71 -31.99 26.94
C GLY A 743 9.36 -32.53 25.66
N GLY A 744 8.57 -33.08 24.73
CA GLY A 744 9.05 -33.66 23.47
C GLY A 744 8.95 -32.73 22.26
N LYS A 745 9.61 -33.11 21.15
CA LYS A 745 9.58 -32.37 19.87
C LYS A 745 8.73 -33.08 18.83
N ALA A 746 7.66 -32.43 18.36
CA ALA A 746 6.87 -32.94 17.24
C ALA A 746 7.64 -32.78 15.91
N ALA A 747 8.00 -33.90 15.28
CA ALA A 747 8.79 -33.93 14.04
C ALA A 747 7.90 -34.08 12.80
N SER A 748 8.15 -33.27 11.77
CA SER A 748 7.44 -33.33 10.48
C SER A 748 7.88 -34.51 9.60
N ALA A 749 9.11 -34.98 9.80
CA ALA A 749 9.76 -36.07 9.06
C ALA A 749 10.37 -37.12 10.00
N ILE A 750 10.44 -38.37 9.52
CA ILE A 750 11.08 -39.48 10.23
C ILE A 750 12.55 -39.53 9.82
N THR A 751 13.44 -39.43 10.81
CA THR A 751 14.90 -39.55 10.70
C THR A 751 15.40 -40.64 11.65
N LYS A 752 16.70 -40.95 11.62
CA LYS A 752 17.33 -41.88 12.59
C LYS A 752 17.24 -41.39 14.05
N ASN A 753 17.04 -40.10 14.25
CA ASN A 753 16.94 -39.49 15.59
C ASN A 753 15.48 -39.39 16.07
N THR A 754 14.52 -39.92 15.31
CA THR A 754 13.11 -39.98 15.71
C THR A 754 12.91 -41.09 16.73
N ASN A 755 12.41 -40.77 17.91
CA ASN A 755 12.23 -41.72 19.00
C ASN A 755 10.94 -42.53 18.84
N TYR A 756 9.83 -41.89 18.46
CA TYR A 756 8.54 -42.58 18.26
C TYR A 756 7.81 -42.09 17.01
N LEU A 757 7.04 -42.97 16.39
CA LEU A 757 6.06 -42.64 15.37
C LEU A 757 4.64 -42.85 15.93
N LEU A 758 3.90 -41.77 16.17
CA LEU A 758 2.48 -41.82 16.49
C LEU A 758 1.67 -42.11 15.23
N THR A 759 0.93 -43.21 15.24
CA THR A 759 0.23 -43.73 14.06
C THR A 759 -1.29 -43.77 14.24
N GLY A 760 -2.00 -43.09 13.34
CA GLY A 760 -3.45 -43.20 13.14
C GLY A 760 -3.82 -44.06 11.92
N GLU A 761 -5.10 -44.11 11.55
CA GLU A 761 -5.58 -44.86 10.38
C GLU A 761 -5.01 -44.27 9.07
N GLY A 762 -4.63 -45.12 8.09
CA GLY A 762 -4.21 -44.66 6.76
C GLY A 762 -2.79 -44.07 6.61
N GLY A 763 -1.82 -44.44 7.48
CA GLY A 763 -0.46 -43.87 7.49
C GLY A 763 0.68 -44.70 6.85
N GLY A 764 0.42 -45.47 5.79
CA GLY A 764 1.30 -46.55 5.28
C GLY A 764 2.76 -46.17 4.95
N SER A 765 3.00 -45.12 4.15
CA SER A 765 4.35 -44.79 3.65
C SER A 765 5.34 -44.36 4.73
N LYS A 766 4.86 -43.72 5.80
CA LYS A 766 5.69 -43.34 6.97
C LYS A 766 5.89 -44.50 7.94
N ARG A 767 4.94 -45.44 8.03
CA ARG A 767 5.11 -46.68 8.81
C ARG A 767 6.21 -47.57 8.22
N GLU A 768 6.23 -47.74 6.90
CA GLU A 768 7.30 -48.47 6.20
C GLU A 768 8.68 -47.81 6.40
N LYS A 769 8.74 -46.47 6.38
CA LYS A 769 9.97 -45.73 6.63
C LYS A 769 10.45 -45.84 8.07
N ALA A 770 9.55 -45.83 9.05
CA ALA A 770 9.89 -46.07 10.46
C ALA A 770 10.40 -47.51 10.67
N ALA A 771 9.77 -48.51 10.06
CA ALA A 771 10.22 -49.90 10.13
C ALA A 771 11.63 -50.09 9.56
N LYS A 772 11.95 -49.44 8.42
CA LYS A 772 13.30 -49.46 7.82
C LYS A 772 14.36 -48.77 8.68
N LEU A 773 13.97 -47.79 9.50
CA LEU A 773 14.86 -47.00 10.35
C LEU A 773 14.91 -47.49 11.80
N GLY A 774 14.16 -48.54 12.15
CA GLY A 774 14.09 -49.07 13.51
C GLY A 774 13.34 -48.19 14.51
N VAL A 775 12.50 -47.28 14.04
CA VAL A 775 11.76 -46.33 14.91
C VAL A 775 10.47 -47.01 15.42
N PRO A 776 10.24 -47.12 16.74
CA PRO A 776 9.05 -47.76 17.29
C PRO A 776 7.77 -46.95 17.02
N THR A 777 6.68 -47.66 16.73
CA THR A 777 5.36 -47.09 16.43
C THR A 777 4.42 -47.17 17.62
N LEU A 778 3.76 -46.07 17.96
CA LEU A 778 2.74 -45.98 19.00
C LEU A 778 1.35 -45.80 18.37
N THR A 779 0.36 -46.48 18.93
CA THR A 779 -1.07 -46.17 18.72
C THR A 779 -1.47 -44.97 19.58
N GLU A 780 -2.60 -44.33 19.27
CA GLU A 780 -3.13 -43.23 20.09
C GLU A 780 -3.35 -43.63 21.56
N ALA A 781 -3.86 -44.83 21.80
CA ALA A 781 -4.12 -45.32 23.15
C ALA A 781 -2.84 -45.64 23.93
N GLU A 782 -1.75 -45.99 23.25
CA GLU A 782 -0.43 -46.19 23.85
C GLU A 782 0.27 -44.85 24.11
N PHE A 783 0.13 -43.90 23.19
CA PHE A 783 0.66 -42.55 23.35
C PHE A 783 0.02 -41.83 24.54
N LEU A 784 -1.30 -41.92 24.70
CA LEU A 784 -1.98 -41.33 25.86
C LEU A 784 -1.56 -42.00 27.17
N ARG A 785 -1.38 -43.32 27.19
CA ARG A 785 -0.86 -44.04 28.38
C ARG A 785 0.58 -43.64 28.72
N LEU A 786 1.40 -43.36 27.71
CA LEU A 786 2.77 -42.90 27.90
C LEU A 786 2.84 -41.46 28.47
N LEU A 787 1.80 -40.65 28.23
CA LEU A 787 1.66 -39.32 28.84
C LEU A 787 1.11 -39.35 30.27
N GLU A 788 0.44 -40.44 30.67
CA GLU A 788 -0.19 -40.61 31.99
C GLU A 788 0.67 -41.39 32.99
N ALA A 789 1.78 -42.02 32.56
CA ALA A 789 2.66 -42.78 33.44
C ALA A 789 3.55 -41.84 34.27
N GLU A 790 3.40 -41.86 35.60
CA GLU A 790 4.36 -41.24 36.53
C GLU A 790 5.76 -41.91 36.41
N PRO A 791 6.85 -41.17 36.65
CA PRO A 791 8.20 -41.70 36.47
C PRO A 791 8.49 -42.79 37.51
N SER A 792 8.63 -44.04 37.06
CA SER A 792 9.14 -45.15 37.88
C SER A 792 10.68 -45.15 37.90
N PRO A 793 11.33 -45.24 39.07
CA PRO A 793 12.78 -45.38 39.16
C PRO A 793 13.21 -46.85 39.06
N ALA A 794 13.67 -47.26 37.88
CA ALA A 794 14.55 -48.42 37.58
C ALA A 794 14.55 -48.54 36.04
N GLU A 795 15.66 -48.42 35.32
CA GLU A 795 16.71 -49.43 35.23
C GLU A 795 18.11 -48.78 35.09
N GLU A 796 18.77 -48.59 36.23
CA GLU A 796 20.23 -48.82 36.34
C GLU A 796 20.47 -50.33 36.32
N SER A 797 20.46 -50.96 35.15
CA SER A 797 21.04 -52.31 34.99
C SER A 797 21.41 -52.61 33.53
N ALA A 798 22.32 -51.82 32.98
CA ALA A 798 23.10 -52.21 31.80
C ALA A 798 24.55 -51.67 31.83
N ALA A 799 25.06 -51.29 33.01
CA ALA A 799 26.41 -50.75 33.19
C ALA A 799 27.39 -51.70 33.90
N GLU A 800 27.00 -52.94 34.21
CA GLU A 800 27.91 -53.96 34.77
C GLU A 800 27.86 -55.23 33.92
N GLN A 801 28.45 -55.17 32.73
CA GLN A 801 29.04 -56.32 32.03
C GLN A 801 29.75 -55.81 30.76
N GLN A 802 30.93 -55.20 30.94
CA GLN A 802 32.09 -55.26 30.02
C GLN A 802 33.18 -54.28 30.46
N THR A 803 33.86 -54.64 31.56
CA THR A 803 35.29 -54.34 31.70
C THR A 803 36.04 -55.65 31.74
N ASN A 804 37.16 -55.70 31.03
CA ASN A 804 38.11 -56.81 30.84
C ASN A 804 37.76 -57.79 29.71
N THR A 805 38.45 -57.65 28.58
CA THR A 805 39.75 -58.33 28.42
C THR A 805 40.53 -57.79 27.24
N GLU A 806 41.82 -57.55 27.51
CA GLU A 806 42.86 -57.22 26.56
C GLU A 806 43.11 -58.36 25.55
N LYS A 807 43.70 -57.95 24.42
CA LYS A 807 44.33 -58.74 23.35
C LYS A 807 45.19 -59.90 23.90
N PRO A 808 45.36 -60.98 23.11
CA PRO A 808 46.69 -61.17 22.53
C PRO A 808 46.68 -61.60 21.04
N GLU A 809 47.64 -61.06 20.28
CA GLU A 809 48.26 -61.70 19.10
C GLU A 809 49.01 -62.97 19.60
N GLU A 810 49.10 -64.12 18.94
CA GLU A 810 49.41 -64.52 17.55
C GLU A 810 49.17 -66.07 17.49
N PRO A 811 49.42 -66.85 16.40
CA PRO A 811 50.51 -66.76 15.41
C PRO A 811 50.08 -66.54 13.95
#